data_AF-A0A1V5M323-F1
#
_entry.id   AF-A0A1V5M323-F1
#
_cell.length_a   1.000
_cell.length_b   1.000
_cell.length_c   1.000
_cell.angle_alpha   90.00
_cell.angle_beta   90.00
_cell.angle_gamma   90.00
#
_symmetry.space_group_name_H-M   'P 1'
#
loop_
_entity.id
_entity.type
_entity.pdbx_description
1 polymer ?
#
loop_
_entity_poly.entity_id
_entity_poly.type
_entity_poly.pdbx_seq_one_letter_code
_entity_poly.pdbx_strand_id
1 'polypeptide(L)'
;MEVSRQEVAYQLAKNTDASGAWSEGIHYQPVGYGPLLHGAYALKVNGMLDDRLARLAAMPSQYMLRLVSPPDPRMAIWERWWQDKEPHGPTRAVQGWGHEQLYSYLHWLEAAAVVRDADPAMARSLTWMWDHVGRPQADSYGMHANHMADFAERVAVHADLVNTIPKGYVPPELNSSWLPSMGATLRAHVGNPDETFLSARMGYFHSHTDPNHGDFVLYAKGAPLVSMSSRVYVVLSTAPEVMALNKEFGWASAVRFGSRDNVGHWAGGVPTAGIYTHLFSDSVDYLRGLGDYDPQQWARQILFLKGKAADGPNYFVFRDSFTPLGSDAKNLQQTFWTIKNPGKKEWVTRTDTGLEFTSSFGPKLNLRFLQPATVASESREAADIHNRGAAEAAPDRHLFTVTSFGPIAAGQDVLAVLYPRQAEEVVPAYTKLADGAARIVTSEGTDFVFLGHGAMQYAGNDISFDGVAGAVRVYPDEVHLVIAEGPSRIMYKGMELRSEIPVCKIIPLKQVKDGKVITNPTPELTPKPALPKLKNPVQLAPGVTRGACTEGIAYTFDSATAISFEQEGVRFVGKQGMLVINENAGTVRCVLRNGTRIGYKGAQIWSAPGPYDITFFPDRIAGRYVGPGRLAFMTMPDGLITQPTYVLDGQTFAVGTDWRTLIVPFMSGEHAFEIRTLAQPAVFRNWQAWE
;
A
#
# COMPACT_ATOMS: atom_id res chain seq x y z
N MET A 1 9.76 33.60 -14.47
CA MET A 1 10.38 32.52 -13.67
C MET A 1 9.77 32.36 -12.28
N GLU A 2 9.52 33.43 -11.52
CA GLU A 2 8.84 33.31 -10.21
C GLU A 2 7.43 32.72 -10.32
N VAL A 3 6.64 33.15 -11.31
CA VAL A 3 5.33 32.53 -11.62
C VAL A 3 5.47 31.03 -11.89
N SER A 4 6.50 30.63 -12.66
CA SER A 4 6.79 29.22 -12.95
C SER A 4 7.16 28.44 -11.66
N ARG A 5 7.91 29.05 -10.73
CA ARG A 5 8.21 28.46 -9.43
C ARG A 5 6.95 28.22 -8.60
N GLN A 6 6.06 29.20 -8.57
CA GLN A 6 4.77 29.10 -7.88
C GLN A 6 3.88 28.03 -8.51
N GLU A 7 3.86 27.94 -9.84
CA GLU A 7 3.10 26.93 -10.58
C GLU A 7 3.60 25.51 -10.30
N VAL A 8 4.92 25.29 -10.38
CA VAL A 8 5.52 23.99 -10.06
C VAL A 8 5.19 23.58 -8.62
N ALA A 9 5.34 24.49 -7.66
CA ALA A 9 5.00 24.21 -6.26
C ALA A 9 3.50 23.88 -6.08
N TYR A 10 2.62 24.64 -6.73
CA TYR A 10 1.18 24.44 -6.67
C TYR A 10 0.75 23.08 -7.26
N GLN A 11 1.23 22.74 -8.46
CA GLN A 11 0.85 21.49 -9.13
C GLN A 11 1.41 20.26 -8.42
N LEU A 12 2.64 20.34 -7.89
CA LEU A 12 3.19 19.24 -7.08
C LEU A 12 2.40 19.06 -5.78
N ALA A 13 2.08 20.15 -5.06
CA ALA A 13 1.26 20.10 -3.86
C ALA A 13 -0.16 19.56 -4.10
N LYS A 14 -0.71 19.83 -5.29
CA LYS A 14 -2.03 19.37 -5.72
C LYS A 14 -2.09 17.87 -6.01
N ASN A 15 -1.04 17.32 -6.61
CA ASN A 15 -1.08 16.00 -7.23
C ASN A 15 -0.16 14.96 -6.56
N THR A 16 0.75 15.35 -5.67
CA THR A 16 1.73 14.45 -5.04
C THR A 16 1.36 14.17 -3.59
N ASP A 17 1.12 12.91 -3.23
CA ASP A 17 0.87 12.55 -1.82
C ASP A 17 2.16 12.50 -0.98
N ALA A 18 2.02 12.29 0.33
CA ALA A 18 3.15 12.22 1.26
C ALA A 18 4.13 11.04 1.00
N SER A 19 3.72 10.04 0.22
CA SER A 19 4.60 8.96 -0.23
C SER A 19 5.25 9.22 -1.59
N GLY A 20 4.85 10.29 -2.29
CA GLY A 20 5.30 10.66 -3.63
C GLY A 20 4.35 10.19 -4.74
N ALA A 21 3.27 9.48 -4.44
CA ALA A 21 2.36 8.99 -5.46
C ALA A 21 1.70 10.15 -6.23
N TRP A 22 1.50 9.95 -7.54
CA TRP A 22 0.84 10.91 -8.41
C TRP A 22 -0.67 10.65 -8.47
N SER A 23 -1.48 11.70 -8.31
CA SER A 23 -2.94 11.57 -8.14
C SER A 23 -3.69 11.01 -9.36
N GLU A 24 -3.10 11.14 -10.55
CA GLU A 24 -3.64 10.62 -11.82
C GLU A 24 -3.11 9.23 -12.18
N GLY A 25 -2.52 8.52 -11.21
CA GLY A 25 -1.92 7.22 -11.46
C GLY A 25 -0.63 7.31 -12.28
N ILE A 26 -0.14 6.15 -12.70
CA ILE A 26 1.21 5.99 -13.27
C ILE A 26 1.23 6.33 -14.76
N HIS A 27 0.12 6.13 -15.49
CA HIS A 27 0.03 6.46 -16.93
C HIS A 27 0.23 7.94 -17.18
N TYR A 28 -0.47 8.74 -16.39
CA TYR A 28 -0.57 10.17 -16.57
C TYR A 28 0.51 10.90 -15.82
N GLN A 29 1.27 10.22 -14.95
CA GLN A 29 2.45 10.78 -14.34
C GLN A 29 3.44 11.30 -15.42
N PRO A 30 3.95 10.52 -16.40
CA PRO A 30 4.83 11.09 -17.43
C PRO A 30 4.26 12.31 -18.17
N VAL A 31 2.93 12.39 -18.33
CA VAL A 31 2.23 13.47 -19.04
C VAL A 31 2.11 14.74 -18.19
N GLY A 32 1.66 14.62 -16.94
CA GLY A 32 1.46 15.76 -16.03
C GLY A 32 2.71 16.13 -15.24
N TYR A 33 3.41 15.14 -14.69
CA TYR A 33 4.62 15.33 -13.88
C TYR A 33 5.85 15.68 -14.72
N GLY A 34 6.00 15.13 -15.93
CA GLY A 34 7.16 15.41 -16.79
C GLY A 34 7.42 16.91 -17.01
N PRO A 35 6.44 17.67 -17.54
CA PRO A 35 6.58 19.11 -17.71
C PRO A 35 6.92 19.87 -16.42
N LEU A 36 6.39 19.43 -15.27
CA LEU A 36 6.69 20.04 -13.97
C LEU A 36 8.14 19.80 -13.55
N LEU A 37 8.65 18.59 -13.79
CA LEU A 37 10.04 18.27 -13.51
C LEU A 37 10.99 19.06 -14.42
N HIS A 38 10.62 19.27 -15.69
CA HIS A 38 11.38 20.12 -16.60
C HIS A 38 11.41 21.57 -16.08
N GLY A 39 10.26 22.08 -15.61
CA GLY A 39 10.17 23.38 -14.94
C GLY A 39 11.07 23.47 -13.71
N ALA A 40 11.08 22.43 -12.85
CA ALA A 40 11.97 22.36 -11.69
C ALA A 40 13.45 22.38 -12.10
N TYR A 41 13.84 21.60 -13.12
CA TYR A 41 15.20 21.61 -13.65
C TYR A 41 15.59 22.99 -14.20
N ALA A 42 14.70 23.64 -14.97
CA ALA A 42 14.92 25.00 -15.46
C ALA A 42 15.09 26.01 -14.31
N LEU A 43 14.29 25.92 -13.24
CA LEU A 43 14.45 26.75 -12.05
C LEU A 43 15.79 26.50 -11.37
N LYS A 44 16.23 25.24 -11.28
CA LYS A 44 17.50 24.85 -10.68
C LYS A 44 18.68 25.48 -11.41
N VAL A 45 18.76 25.34 -12.73
CA VAL A 45 19.90 25.89 -13.51
C VAL A 45 19.95 27.42 -13.46
N ASN A 46 18.84 28.07 -13.12
CA ASN A 46 18.76 29.52 -12.92
C ASN A 46 18.92 29.94 -11.43
N GLY A 47 19.22 29.01 -10.51
CA GLY A 47 19.39 29.32 -9.08
C GLY A 47 18.10 29.71 -8.35
N MET A 48 16.94 29.33 -8.87
CA MET A 48 15.61 29.68 -8.35
C MET A 48 14.85 28.51 -7.71
N LEU A 49 15.45 27.32 -7.66
CA LEU A 49 14.88 26.14 -7.03
C LEU A 49 15.50 25.95 -5.65
N ASP A 50 14.70 26.09 -4.60
CA ASP A 50 15.13 25.75 -3.24
C ASP A 50 15.13 24.22 -3.02
N ASP A 51 15.90 23.77 -2.03
CA ASP A 51 16.08 22.36 -1.70
C ASP A 51 14.75 21.63 -1.43
N ARG A 52 13.79 22.34 -0.85
CA ARG A 52 12.51 21.76 -0.45
C ARG A 52 11.66 21.46 -1.69
N LEU A 53 11.56 22.43 -2.61
CA LEU A 53 10.89 22.22 -3.88
C LEU A 53 11.63 21.21 -4.77
N ALA A 54 12.97 21.17 -4.72
CA ALA A 54 13.77 20.15 -5.41
C ALA A 54 13.44 18.73 -4.94
N ARG A 55 13.35 18.50 -3.61
CA ARG A 55 12.94 17.20 -3.05
C ARG A 55 11.52 16.85 -3.47
N LEU A 56 10.57 17.77 -3.33
CA LEU A 56 9.18 17.55 -3.76
C LEU A 56 9.08 17.18 -5.25
N ALA A 57 9.84 17.87 -6.11
CA ALA A 57 9.85 17.60 -7.54
C ALA A 57 10.45 16.21 -7.88
N ALA A 58 11.29 15.64 -7.04
CA ALA A 58 11.85 14.30 -7.27
C ALA A 58 10.99 13.16 -6.67
N MET A 59 10.07 13.48 -5.74
CA MET A 59 9.27 12.48 -5.03
C MET A 59 8.43 11.57 -5.94
N PRO A 60 7.78 12.05 -7.02
CA PRO A 60 7.05 11.17 -7.93
C PRO A 60 7.92 10.10 -8.59
N SER A 61 9.17 10.41 -8.93
CA SER A 61 10.10 9.38 -9.41
C SER A 61 10.52 8.44 -8.28
N GLN A 62 10.81 8.93 -7.06
CA GLN A 62 11.13 8.05 -5.93
C GLN A 62 9.99 7.07 -5.58
N TYR A 63 8.73 7.52 -5.66
CA TYR A 63 7.56 6.68 -5.49
C TYR A 63 7.57 5.47 -6.45
N MET A 64 7.92 5.71 -7.72
CA MET A 64 8.00 4.65 -8.73
C MET A 64 9.09 3.64 -8.42
N LEU A 65 10.19 4.06 -7.78
CA LEU A 65 11.25 3.17 -7.35
C LEU A 65 10.72 2.12 -6.36
N ARG A 66 9.78 2.50 -5.49
CA ARG A 66 9.16 1.58 -4.51
C ARG A 66 8.32 0.49 -5.18
N LEU A 67 7.82 0.74 -6.39
CA LEU A 67 6.93 -0.13 -7.17
C LEU A 67 7.63 -0.99 -8.23
N VAL A 68 8.94 -0.83 -8.41
CA VAL A 68 9.65 -1.52 -9.48
C VAL A 68 9.75 -3.03 -9.23
N SER A 69 9.46 -3.87 -10.22
CA SER A 69 9.68 -5.31 -10.14
C SER A 69 11.16 -5.66 -9.91
N PRO A 70 11.45 -6.91 -9.47
CA PRO A 70 12.71 -7.59 -9.79
C PRO A 70 13.00 -7.57 -11.29
N PRO A 71 14.23 -7.89 -11.73
CA PRO A 71 14.54 -8.05 -13.14
C PRO A 71 13.50 -8.98 -13.81
N ASP A 72 12.82 -8.49 -14.83
CA ASP A 72 11.75 -9.21 -15.52
C ASP A 72 12.32 -9.88 -16.77
N PRO A 73 12.41 -11.23 -16.82
CA PRO A 73 12.99 -11.94 -17.96
C PRO A 73 12.20 -11.74 -19.26
N ARG A 74 10.95 -11.26 -19.20
CA ARG A 74 10.17 -10.87 -20.39
C ARG A 74 10.71 -9.61 -21.06
N MET A 75 11.43 -8.77 -20.31
CA MET A 75 11.95 -7.48 -20.78
C MET A 75 13.35 -7.57 -21.41
N ALA A 76 14.08 -8.68 -21.22
CA ALA A 76 15.40 -8.92 -21.82
C ALA A 76 15.41 -9.02 -23.36
N ILE A 77 14.25 -9.21 -24.00
CA ILE A 77 14.18 -9.56 -25.43
C ILE A 77 13.78 -8.34 -26.29
N TRP A 78 13.59 -7.16 -25.69
CA TRP A 78 13.42 -5.91 -26.43
C TRP A 78 14.67 -5.48 -27.18
N GLU A 79 15.84 -5.93 -26.73
CA GLU A 79 17.14 -5.54 -27.31
C GLU A 79 17.47 -6.17 -28.65
N ARG A 80 16.81 -7.27 -29.02
CA ARG A 80 17.06 -7.96 -30.30
C ARG A 80 16.73 -7.11 -31.52
N TRP A 81 16.04 -5.98 -31.34
CA TRP A 81 15.66 -5.06 -32.40
C TRP A 81 16.60 -3.85 -32.55
N TRP A 82 17.52 -3.63 -31.59
CA TRP A 82 18.58 -2.63 -31.69
C TRP A 82 19.90 -3.34 -31.99
N GLN A 83 20.21 -3.49 -33.28
CA GLN A 83 21.19 -4.48 -33.77
C GLN A 83 22.67 -4.24 -33.39
N ASP A 84 23.01 -3.15 -32.69
CA ASP A 84 24.41 -2.75 -32.48
C ASP A 84 24.82 -2.50 -31.01
N LYS A 85 24.02 -2.90 -30.01
CA LYS A 85 24.39 -2.76 -28.59
C LYS A 85 24.51 -4.14 -27.90
N GLU A 86 25.54 -4.28 -27.05
CA GLU A 86 25.72 -5.43 -26.16
C GLU A 86 24.40 -5.72 -25.41
N PRO A 87 23.97 -6.98 -25.30
CA PRO A 87 22.71 -7.29 -24.64
C PRO A 87 22.77 -6.90 -23.15
N HIS A 88 21.98 -5.91 -22.73
CA HIS A 88 21.65 -5.75 -21.32
C HIS A 88 20.76 -6.93 -20.91
N GLY A 89 21.13 -7.60 -19.81
CA GLY A 89 20.33 -8.68 -19.25
C GLY A 89 18.88 -8.25 -18.87
N PRO A 90 18.10 -9.12 -18.22
CA PRO A 90 16.75 -8.79 -17.75
C PRO A 90 16.69 -7.43 -17.03
N THR A 91 15.79 -6.55 -17.47
CA THR A 91 15.60 -5.21 -16.92
C THR A 91 14.40 -5.17 -15.96
N ARG A 92 14.39 -4.18 -15.07
CA ARG A 92 13.27 -3.97 -14.15
C ARG A 92 12.14 -3.17 -14.82
N ALA A 93 10.90 -3.30 -14.33
CA ALA A 93 9.75 -2.54 -14.82
C ALA A 93 8.82 -2.11 -13.67
N VAL A 94 8.10 -1.01 -13.83
CA VAL A 94 7.14 -0.52 -12.85
C VAL A 94 5.73 -0.99 -13.19
N GLN A 95 4.99 -1.42 -12.17
CA GLN A 95 3.59 -1.82 -12.26
C GLN A 95 2.70 -0.58 -12.37
N GLY A 96 1.82 -0.52 -13.35
CA GLY A 96 1.02 0.67 -13.68
C GLY A 96 -0.23 0.91 -12.82
N TRP A 97 -0.88 -0.13 -12.28
CA TRP A 97 -1.95 -0.06 -11.27
C TRP A 97 -3.28 0.64 -11.61
N GLY A 98 -3.58 0.81 -12.88
CA GLY A 98 -4.79 1.47 -13.37
C GLY A 98 -5.07 1.11 -14.82
N HIS A 99 -5.34 2.09 -15.70
CA HIS A 99 -5.50 1.83 -17.13
C HIS A 99 -4.22 1.35 -17.84
N GLU A 100 -3.21 0.85 -17.13
CA GLU A 100 -1.84 0.78 -17.61
C GLU A 100 -1.24 -0.61 -17.79
N GLN A 101 -0.12 -0.63 -18.52
CA GLN A 101 0.80 -1.74 -18.70
C GLN A 101 2.04 -1.62 -17.78
N LEU A 102 3.00 -2.52 -17.96
CA LEU A 102 4.33 -2.42 -17.34
C LEU A 102 5.14 -1.27 -17.97
N TYR A 103 5.79 -0.43 -17.15
CA TYR A 103 6.61 0.70 -17.61
C TYR A 103 8.10 0.49 -17.37
N SER A 104 8.92 0.72 -18.38
CA SER A 104 10.39 0.77 -18.25
C SER A 104 10.97 2.19 -18.37
N TYR A 105 10.16 3.17 -18.80
CA TYR A 105 10.61 4.53 -19.12
C TYR A 105 9.92 5.55 -18.22
N LEU A 106 10.68 6.21 -17.36
CA LEU A 106 10.21 7.25 -16.43
C LEU A 106 11.33 8.28 -16.19
N HIS A 107 10.96 9.43 -15.62
CA HIS A 107 11.80 10.61 -15.37
C HIS A 107 12.83 10.41 -14.23
N TRP A 108 13.67 9.39 -14.35
CA TRP A 108 14.62 8.97 -13.33
C TRP A 108 15.84 9.89 -13.24
N LEU A 109 16.56 10.03 -14.35
CA LEU A 109 17.84 10.73 -14.38
C LEU A 109 17.64 12.24 -14.20
N GLU A 110 16.47 12.73 -14.57
CA GLU A 110 16.08 14.14 -14.49
C GLU A 110 15.72 14.51 -13.07
N ALA A 111 14.97 13.64 -12.39
CA ALA A 111 14.71 13.78 -10.97
C ALA A 111 16.02 13.69 -10.18
N ALA A 112 16.93 12.78 -10.56
CA ALA A 112 18.26 12.71 -9.98
C ALA A 112 19.03 14.03 -10.17
N ALA A 113 19.04 14.57 -11.38
CA ALA A 113 19.72 15.83 -11.68
C ALA A 113 19.12 17.02 -10.91
N VAL A 114 17.80 17.08 -10.77
CA VAL A 114 17.10 18.10 -9.96
C VAL A 114 17.53 18.02 -8.51
N VAL A 115 17.57 16.81 -7.93
CA VAL A 115 17.75 16.65 -6.48
C VAL A 115 19.20 16.45 -6.04
N ARG A 116 20.16 16.21 -6.95
CA ARG A 116 21.55 15.80 -6.61
C ARG A 116 22.28 16.62 -5.54
N ASP A 117 21.99 17.91 -5.42
CA ASP A 117 22.64 18.80 -4.44
C ASP A 117 21.83 18.84 -3.12
N ALA A 118 20.51 18.83 -3.20
CA ALA A 118 19.60 18.88 -2.05
C ALA A 118 19.47 17.51 -1.35
N ASP A 119 19.53 16.42 -2.11
CA ASP A 119 19.46 15.04 -1.62
C ASP A 119 20.32 14.10 -2.50
N PRO A 120 21.64 14.03 -2.22
CA PRO A 120 22.55 13.15 -2.94
C PRO A 120 22.23 11.65 -2.77
N ALA A 121 21.48 11.28 -1.73
CA ALA A 121 21.09 9.88 -1.51
C ALA A 121 19.94 9.51 -2.45
N MET A 122 18.90 10.32 -2.51
CA MET A 122 17.78 10.16 -3.44
C MET A 122 18.24 10.20 -4.89
N ALA A 123 19.12 11.13 -5.25
CA ALA A 123 19.67 11.20 -6.60
C ALA A 123 20.38 9.90 -7.00
N ARG A 124 21.15 9.29 -6.09
CA ARG A 124 21.82 8.01 -6.31
C ARG A 124 20.83 6.86 -6.53
N SER A 125 19.75 6.80 -5.74
CA SER A 125 18.67 5.82 -5.94
C SER A 125 18.03 5.96 -7.31
N LEU A 126 17.73 7.19 -7.73
CA LEU A 126 17.11 7.49 -9.01
C LEU A 126 18.03 7.18 -10.20
N THR A 127 19.32 7.50 -10.10
CA THR A 127 20.32 7.13 -11.12
C THR A 127 20.50 5.61 -11.19
N TRP A 128 20.51 4.90 -10.06
CA TRP A 128 20.55 3.44 -10.03
C TRP A 128 19.36 2.85 -10.78
N MET A 129 18.17 3.42 -10.58
CA MET A 129 16.97 2.94 -11.25
C MET A 129 17.02 3.15 -12.76
N TRP A 130 17.48 4.32 -13.21
CA TRP A 130 17.74 4.57 -14.64
C TRP A 130 18.69 3.53 -15.26
N ASP A 131 19.74 3.13 -14.54
CA ASP A 131 20.69 2.09 -14.95
C ASP A 131 20.01 0.71 -15.05
N HIS A 132 19.19 0.34 -14.05
CA HIS A 132 18.58 -0.99 -13.93
C HIS A 132 17.33 -1.20 -14.81
N VAL A 133 16.82 -0.15 -15.45
CA VAL A 133 15.82 -0.26 -16.53
C VAL A 133 16.45 -0.25 -17.93
N GLY A 134 17.78 -0.30 -18.03
CA GLY A 134 18.48 -0.39 -19.31
C GLY A 134 18.81 0.96 -19.94
N ARG A 135 18.93 2.04 -19.14
CA ARG A 135 19.33 3.38 -19.60
C ARG A 135 18.58 3.87 -20.85
N PRO A 136 17.23 3.90 -20.83
CA PRO A 136 16.43 4.21 -22.01
C PRO A 136 16.86 5.54 -22.65
N GLN A 137 17.09 5.53 -23.97
CA GLN A 137 17.41 6.71 -24.78
C GLN A 137 16.17 7.17 -25.58
N ALA A 138 16.21 8.40 -26.12
CA ALA A 138 15.08 9.08 -26.75
C ALA A 138 14.46 8.32 -27.95
N ASP A 139 15.29 7.54 -28.64
CA ASP A 139 14.93 6.75 -29.83
C ASP A 139 14.29 5.39 -29.49
N SER A 140 14.35 4.96 -28.24
CA SER A 140 14.18 3.54 -27.89
C SER A 140 12.72 3.06 -27.78
N TYR A 141 11.70 3.92 -27.86
CA TYR A 141 10.28 3.52 -27.65
C TYR A 141 9.27 4.23 -28.56
N GLY A 142 9.02 3.63 -29.74
CA GLY A 142 8.15 4.11 -30.83
C GLY A 142 6.64 4.30 -30.58
N MET A 143 6.17 4.40 -29.33
CA MET A 143 4.80 4.88 -29.04
C MET A 143 4.72 5.92 -27.91
N HIS A 144 5.75 6.04 -27.06
CA HIS A 144 5.78 7.01 -25.96
C HIS A 144 6.87 8.08 -26.09
N ALA A 145 7.68 7.99 -27.16
CA ALA A 145 8.50 9.10 -27.64
C ALA A 145 7.71 10.40 -27.80
N ASN A 146 6.39 10.35 -28.07
CA ASN A 146 5.55 11.55 -28.21
C ASN A 146 5.39 12.39 -26.92
N HIS A 147 5.52 11.78 -25.72
CA HIS A 147 5.46 12.55 -24.46
C HIS A 147 6.85 13.02 -23.99
N MET A 148 7.92 12.44 -24.54
CA MET A 148 9.31 12.67 -24.15
C MET A 148 10.16 13.31 -25.28
N ALA A 149 9.55 13.67 -26.41
CA ALA A 149 10.27 14.11 -27.60
C ALA A 149 11.22 15.27 -27.23
N ASP A 150 12.50 15.07 -27.54
CA ASP A 150 13.65 15.93 -27.27
C ASP A 150 14.22 15.97 -25.83
N PHE A 151 13.65 15.25 -24.85
CA PHE A 151 14.11 15.35 -23.45
C PHE A 151 15.13 14.29 -23.03
N ALA A 152 14.98 13.04 -23.48
CA ALA A 152 15.94 11.98 -23.17
C ALA A 152 17.36 12.28 -23.69
N GLU A 153 17.50 13.06 -24.77
CA GLU A 153 18.80 13.58 -25.23
C GLU A 153 19.38 14.66 -24.31
N ARG A 154 18.54 15.54 -23.76
CA ARG A 154 18.95 16.64 -22.87
C ARG A 154 19.47 16.16 -21.53
N VAL A 155 19.12 14.94 -21.13
CA VAL A 155 19.39 14.40 -19.79
C VAL A 155 20.49 13.36 -19.81
N ALA A 156 20.85 12.84 -20.99
CA ALA A 156 22.06 12.05 -21.20
C ALA A 156 23.33 12.78 -20.71
N VAL A 157 23.31 14.11 -20.64
CA VAL A 157 24.39 14.93 -20.06
C VAL A 157 24.66 14.62 -18.58
N HIS A 158 23.69 14.04 -17.87
CA HIS A 158 23.80 13.64 -16.46
C HIS A 158 24.11 12.15 -16.29
N ALA A 159 24.38 11.42 -17.38
CA ALA A 159 24.69 10.00 -17.33
C ALA A 159 25.98 9.72 -16.51
N ASP A 160 26.83 10.72 -16.31
CA ASP A 160 28.01 10.66 -15.44
C ASP A 160 27.65 10.35 -13.97
N LEU A 161 26.42 10.66 -13.54
CA LEU A 161 25.93 10.32 -12.21
C LEU A 161 26.02 8.81 -11.91
N VAL A 162 26.00 7.95 -12.94
CA VAL A 162 26.16 6.50 -12.76
C VAL A 162 27.48 6.16 -12.06
N ASN A 163 28.52 6.96 -12.30
CA ASN A 163 29.84 6.78 -11.68
C ASN A 163 29.83 7.08 -10.18
N THR A 164 28.75 7.69 -9.67
CA THR A 164 28.58 7.92 -8.24
C THR A 164 28.05 6.69 -7.52
N ILE A 165 27.52 5.69 -8.21
CA ILE A 165 26.86 4.53 -7.57
C ILE A 165 27.93 3.55 -7.04
N PRO A 166 27.97 3.27 -5.73
CA PRO A 166 28.87 2.28 -5.17
C PRO A 166 28.60 0.89 -5.72
N LYS A 167 29.64 0.07 -5.86
CA LYS A 167 29.49 -1.35 -6.24
C LYS A 167 28.61 -2.08 -5.22
N GLY A 168 27.61 -2.82 -5.72
CA GLY A 168 26.68 -3.56 -4.87
C GLY A 168 25.63 -2.67 -4.17
N TYR A 169 25.50 -1.41 -4.58
CA TYR A 169 24.45 -0.53 -4.06
C TYR A 169 23.06 -1.06 -4.44
N VAL A 170 22.17 -1.06 -3.44
CA VAL A 170 20.75 -1.37 -3.57
C VAL A 170 20.00 -0.22 -2.91
N PRO A 171 19.09 0.49 -3.62
CA PRO A 171 18.36 1.60 -3.05
C PRO A 171 17.50 1.16 -1.84
N PRO A 172 17.53 1.91 -0.72
CA PRO A 172 16.71 1.61 0.45
C PRO A 172 15.20 1.74 0.16
N GLU A 173 14.80 2.49 -0.87
CA GLU A 173 13.38 2.60 -1.26
C GLU A 173 12.85 1.33 -1.94
N LEU A 174 13.72 0.38 -2.28
CA LEU A 174 13.29 -0.97 -2.63
C LEU A 174 12.90 -1.79 -1.39
N ASN A 175 12.92 -1.27 -0.18
CA ASN A 175 12.35 -2.02 0.95
C ASN A 175 10.82 -2.06 0.86
N SER A 176 10.22 -3.00 1.60
CA SER A 176 8.77 -3.07 1.75
C SER A 176 8.23 -1.74 2.25
N SER A 177 7.20 -1.24 1.60
CA SER A 177 6.76 0.14 1.76
C SER A 177 5.24 0.24 1.70
N TRP A 178 4.68 1.04 2.60
CA TRP A 178 3.29 1.48 2.52
C TRP A 178 3.20 2.74 1.66
N LEU A 179 2.23 2.75 0.75
CA LEU A 179 1.99 3.80 -0.24
C LEU A 179 0.53 4.24 -0.06
N PRO A 180 0.21 5.18 0.83
CA PRO A 180 -1.13 5.38 1.36
C PRO A 180 -2.24 5.56 0.31
N SER A 181 -1.92 6.26 -0.77
CA SER A 181 -2.86 6.51 -1.86
C SER A 181 -2.99 5.37 -2.87
N MET A 182 -2.07 4.41 -2.89
CA MET A 182 -1.97 3.41 -3.94
C MET A 182 -2.02 1.97 -3.40
N GLY A 183 -1.34 1.67 -2.31
CA GLY A 183 -1.34 0.35 -1.67
C GLY A 183 -0.04 0.08 -0.92
N ALA A 184 0.65 -1.00 -1.27
CA ALA A 184 1.94 -1.35 -0.66
C ALA A 184 2.80 -2.25 -1.54
N THR A 185 4.08 -2.35 -1.21
CA THR A 185 5.01 -3.37 -1.72
C THR A 185 5.61 -4.18 -0.59
N LEU A 186 5.74 -5.49 -0.79
CA LEU A 186 6.30 -6.46 0.13
C LEU A 186 7.50 -7.13 -0.55
N ARG A 187 8.64 -7.24 0.14
CA ARG A 187 9.89 -7.71 -0.47
C ARG A 187 10.79 -8.47 0.48
N ALA A 188 11.49 -9.46 -0.06
CA ALA A 188 12.56 -10.18 0.60
C ALA A 188 13.76 -10.33 -0.33
N HIS A 189 14.95 -10.21 0.26
CA HIS A 189 16.24 -10.39 -0.44
C HIS A 189 16.42 -9.45 -1.64
N VAL A 190 16.09 -8.17 -1.45
CA VAL A 190 16.19 -7.13 -2.46
C VAL A 190 17.57 -7.11 -3.12
N GLY A 191 17.60 -7.02 -4.45
CA GLY A 191 18.84 -6.99 -5.23
C GLY A 191 19.39 -8.36 -5.60
N ASN A 192 18.85 -9.45 -5.05
CA ASN A 192 19.12 -10.80 -5.51
C ASN A 192 18.29 -11.11 -6.79
N PRO A 193 18.81 -11.88 -7.76
CA PRO A 193 18.01 -12.34 -8.90
C PRO A 193 16.74 -13.12 -8.51
N ASP A 194 16.75 -13.82 -7.37
CA ASP A 194 15.62 -14.56 -6.80
C ASP A 194 14.77 -13.72 -5.81
N GLU A 195 14.94 -12.40 -5.81
CA GLU A 195 14.14 -11.46 -5.02
C GLU A 195 12.65 -11.82 -5.10
N THR A 196 12.00 -11.91 -3.93
CA THR A 196 10.55 -12.06 -3.86
C THR A 196 9.93 -10.69 -3.67
N PHE A 197 8.99 -10.34 -4.54
CA PHE A 197 8.31 -9.05 -4.60
C PHE A 197 6.82 -9.26 -4.83
N LEU A 198 6.01 -8.64 -3.97
CA LEU A 198 4.58 -8.48 -4.18
C LEU A 198 4.24 -6.99 -4.13
N SER A 199 3.41 -6.53 -5.07
CA SER A 199 2.80 -5.21 -4.98
C SER A 199 1.29 -5.39 -4.98
N ALA A 200 0.62 -4.71 -4.04
CA ALA A 200 -0.82 -4.80 -3.83
C ALA A 200 -1.44 -3.40 -3.94
N ARG A 201 -2.57 -3.31 -4.63
CA ARG A 201 -3.35 -2.09 -4.84
C ARG A 201 -4.45 -1.98 -3.79
N MET A 202 -4.40 -0.95 -2.95
CA MET A 202 -5.50 -0.57 -2.06
C MET A 202 -5.24 0.81 -1.45
N GLY A 203 -5.82 1.85 -2.03
CA GLY A 203 -5.53 3.22 -1.60
C GLY A 203 -6.37 4.27 -2.30
N TYR A 204 -6.41 5.47 -1.71
CA TYR A 204 -7.45 6.46 -1.99
C TYR A 204 -7.29 7.30 -3.28
N PHE A 205 -6.24 7.12 -4.08
CA PHE A 205 -6.16 7.73 -5.40
C PHE A 205 -6.89 6.88 -6.44
N HIS A 206 -7.73 7.51 -7.24
CA HIS A 206 -8.63 6.83 -8.18
C HIS A 206 -8.65 7.44 -9.57
N SER A 207 -8.01 8.60 -9.77
CA SER A 207 -8.03 9.25 -11.08
C SER A 207 -7.22 8.41 -12.05
N HIS A 208 -7.83 8.08 -13.19
CA HIS A 208 -7.27 7.22 -14.24
C HIS A 208 -6.83 5.80 -13.82
N THR A 209 -7.38 5.26 -12.73
CA THR A 209 -7.09 3.87 -12.27
C THR A 209 -8.26 2.91 -12.46
N ASP A 210 -8.07 1.74 -13.06
CA ASP A 210 -9.04 0.63 -13.12
C ASP A 210 -9.69 0.32 -11.74
N PRO A 211 -10.91 -0.25 -11.68
CA PRO A 211 -11.55 -0.69 -10.43
C PRO A 211 -10.87 -1.99 -9.92
N ASN A 212 -9.61 -1.87 -9.51
CA ASN A 212 -8.71 -2.98 -9.23
C ASN A 212 -8.24 -3.00 -7.76
N HIS A 213 -9.03 -2.46 -6.84
CA HIS A 213 -8.71 -2.55 -5.43
C HIS A 213 -8.64 -4.00 -4.96
N GLY A 214 -7.61 -4.28 -4.18
CA GLY A 214 -7.20 -5.61 -3.78
C GLY A 214 -6.39 -6.38 -4.83
N ASP A 215 -6.21 -5.87 -6.06
CA ASP A 215 -5.34 -6.52 -7.06
C ASP A 215 -3.89 -6.60 -6.59
N PHE A 216 -3.15 -7.60 -7.06
CA PHE A 216 -1.76 -7.80 -6.71
C PHE A 216 -0.97 -8.46 -7.85
N VAL A 217 0.34 -8.21 -7.87
CA VAL A 217 1.32 -8.91 -8.70
C VAL A 217 2.35 -9.60 -7.83
N LEU A 218 2.98 -10.65 -8.35
CA LEU A 218 3.96 -11.45 -7.62
C LEU A 218 5.09 -11.83 -8.55
N TYR A 219 6.31 -11.52 -8.12
CA TYR A 219 7.57 -11.97 -8.69
C TYR A 219 8.33 -12.73 -7.62
N ALA A 220 8.93 -13.85 -7.98
CA ALA A 220 9.78 -14.62 -7.09
C ALA A 220 10.63 -15.59 -7.92
N LYS A 221 11.77 -16.01 -7.37
CA LYS A 221 12.62 -17.04 -7.98
C LYS A 221 13.04 -16.68 -9.43
N GLY A 222 13.23 -15.39 -9.70
CA GLY A 222 13.61 -14.88 -11.02
C GLY A 222 12.50 -14.79 -12.06
N ALA A 223 11.23 -15.01 -11.70
CA ALA A 223 10.12 -14.98 -12.66
C ALA A 223 8.88 -14.23 -12.15
N PRO A 224 8.08 -13.63 -13.07
CA PRO A 224 6.71 -13.21 -12.76
C PRO A 224 5.83 -14.46 -12.60
N LEU A 225 5.08 -14.52 -11.50
CA LEU A 225 4.17 -15.62 -11.17
C LEU A 225 2.70 -15.16 -11.13
N VAL A 226 2.47 -13.91 -10.75
CA VAL A 226 1.19 -13.20 -10.91
C VAL A 226 1.51 -11.88 -11.59
N SER A 227 0.92 -11.63 -12.76
CA SER A 227 1.27 -10.46 -13.57
C SER A 227 0.13 -9.44 -13.57
N MET A 228 0.46 -8.17 -13.75
CA MET A 228 -0.49 -7.19 -14.24
C MET A 228 -0.73 -7.42 -15.74
N SER A 229 -1.77 -6.78 -16.29
CA SER A 229 -1.97 -6.67 -17.73
C SER A 229 -0.79 -5.99 -18.42
N SER A 230 -0.45 -6.45 -19.62
CA SER A 230 0.40 -5.71 -20.56
C SER A 230 -0.39 -4.81 -21.51
N ARG A 231 -1.72 -4.85 -21.47
CA ARG A 231 -2.61 -3.98 -22.24
C ARG A 231 -3.01 -2.74 -21.44
N VAL A 232 -2.86 -1.58 -22.08
CA VAL A 232 -3.37 -0.28 -21.60
C VAL A 232 -4.87 -0.16 -21.93
N TYR A 233 -5.65 0.51 -21.07
CA TYR A 233 -7.07 0.83 -21.25
C TYR A 233 -7.97 -0.38 -21.49
N VAL A 234 -7.76 -1.48 -20.76
CA VAL A 234 -8.55 -2.70 -20.95
C VAL A 234 -10.02 -2.47 -20.61
N VAL A 235 -10.29 -1.76 -19.52
CA VAL A 235 -11.67 -1.45 -19.10
C VAL A 235 -12.36 -0.47 -20.04
N LEU A 236 -11.59 0.38 -20.74
CA LEU A 236 -12.08 1.31 -21.76
C LEU A 236 -11.93 0.75 -23.19
N SER A 237 -11.57 -0.52 -23.33
CA SER A 237 -11.31 -1.12 -24.63
C SER A 237 -12.61 -1.27 -25.41
N THR A 238 -12.56 -0.96 -26.71
CA THR A 238 -13.65 -1.22 -27.66
C THR A 238 -13.51 -2.58 -28.37
N ALA A 239 -12.46 -3.35 -28.06
CA ALA A 239 -12.20 -4.66 -28.65
C ALA A 239 -13.15 -5.73 -28.04
N PRO A 240 -14.07 -6.33 -28.82
CA PRO A 240 -15.12 -7.21 -28.29
C PRO A 240 -14.59 -8.39 -27.47
N GLU A 241 -13.51 -9.02 -27.91
CA GLU A 241 -12.85 -10.16 -27.27
C GLU A 241 -12.30 -9.83 -25.87
N VAL A 242 -11.79 -8.61 -25.67
CA VAL A 242 -11.25 -8.16 -24.38
C VAL A 242 -12.35 -7.68 -23.46
N MET A 243 -13.39 -7.05 -23.99
CA MET A 243 -14.59 -6.73 -23.20
C MET A 243 -15.30 -7.99 -22.70
N ALA A 244 -15.44 -9.01 -23.54
CA ALA A 244 -16.08 -10.28 -23.17
C ALA A 244 -15.32 -10.96 -22.03
N LEU A 245 -13.99 -11.04 -22.14
CA LEU A 245 -13.15 -11.61 -21.10
C LEU A 245 -13.21 -10.83 -19.77
N ASN A 246 -13.09 -9.49 -19.81
CA ASN A 246 -13.19 -8.68 -18.60
C ASN A 246 -14.55 -8.87 -17.92
N LYS A 247 -15.63 -8.96 -18.70
CA LYS A 247 -16.95 -9.32 -18.18
C LYS A 247 -16.91 -10.71 -17.55
N GLU A 248 -16.62 -11.77 -18.30
CA GLU A 248 -16.84 -13.16 -17.86
C GLU A 248 -15.86 -13.70 -16.79
N PHE A 249 -14.64 -13.16 -16.74
CA PHE A 249 -13.55 -13.67 -15.89
C PHE A 249 -12.86 -12.61 -15.06
N GLY A 250 -12.90 -11.35 -15.51
CA GLY A 250 -12.34 -10.23 -14.77
C GLY A 250 -10.86 -10.03 -15.06
N TRP A 251 -10.39 -8.84 -14.76
CA TRP A 251 -9.05 -8.40 -15.16
C TRP A 251 -8.02 -8.39 -14.03
N ALA A 252 -8.48 -8.33 -12.79
CA ALA A 252 -7.67 -8.21 -11.58
C ALA A 252 -7.54 -9.55 -10.82
N SER A 253 -6.46 -9.73 -10.08
CA SER A 253 -6.27 -10.79 -9.08
C SER A 253 -6.92 -10.39 -7.75
N ALA A 254 -8.25 -10.35 -7.71
CA ALA A 254 -9.04 -9.77 -6.64
C ALA A 254 -10.27 -10.64 -6.30
N VAL A 255 -11.09 -10.17 -5.35
CA VAL A 255 -12.39 -10.78 -5.08
C VAL A 255 -13.47 -10.07 -5.89
N ARG A 256 -14.44 -10.84 -6.41
CA ARG A 256 -15.66 -10.33 -7.06
C ARG A 256 -16.89 -10.75 -6.27
N PHE A 257 -17.95 -9.93 -6.32
CA PHE A 257 -19.15 -10.08 -5.48
C PHE A 257 -20.39 -10.38 -6.31
N GLY A 258 -21.22 -11.31 -5.83
CA GLY A 258 -22.52 -11.68 -6.40
C GLY A 258 -22.39 -12.57 -7.63
N SER A 259 -21.75 -12.06 -8.68
CA SER A 259 -21.59 -12.77 -9.94
C SER A 259 -20.16 -12.65 -10.47
N ARG A 260 -19.78 -13.63 -11.29
CA ARG A 260 -18.50 -13.62 -12.00
C ARG A 260 -18.36 -12.51 -13.02
N ASP A 261 -19.43 -11.79 -13.35
CA ASP A 261 -19.41 -10.66 -14.27
C ASP A 261 -19.48 -9.29 -13.60
N ASN A 262 -19.62 -9.25 -12.28
CA ASN A 262 -19.51 -8.02 -11.51
C ASN A 262 -18.04 -7.58 -11.38
N VAL A 263 -17.63 -6.59 -12.18
CA VAL A 263 -16.25 -6.03 -12.18
C VAL A 263 -16.00 -5.06 -11.01
N GLY A 264 -16.94 -4.92 -10.08
CA GLY A 264 -16.92 -3.89 -9.06
C GLY A 264 -17.36 -2.53 -9.65
N HIS A 265 -18.17 -1.78 -8.91
CA HIS A 265 -18.50 -0.40 -9.30
C HIS A 265 -17.25 0.46 -9.27
N TRP A 266 -17.11 1.41 -10.20
CA TRP A 266 -16.09 2.46 -10.12
C TRP A 266 -16.43 3.40 -8.94
N ALA A 267 -15.54 3.69 -8.00
CA ALA A 267 -14.09 3.47 -7.98
C ALA A 267 -13.59 2.30 -7.10
N GLY A 268 -14.42 1.28 -6.87
CA GLY A 268 -14.09 0.01 -6.19
C GLY A 268 -13.80 0.16 -4.70
N GLY A 269 -14.73 -0.19 -3.82
CA GLY A 269 -14.43 -0.13 -2.37
C GLY A 269 -14.39 1.27 -1.76
N VAL A 270 -14.63 2.33 -2.54
CA VAL A 270 -14.65 3.72 -2.06
C VAL A 270 -15.84 3.99 -1.14
N PRO A 271 -15.68 4.85 -0.11
CA PRO A 271 -14.52 5.71 0.16
C PRO A 271 -13.48 5.14 1.14
N THR A 272 -13.70 3.94 1.68
CA THR A 272 -12.83 3.33 2.70
C THR A 272 -11.70 2.49 2.11
N ALA A 273 -11.59 2.40 0.78
CA ALA A 273 -10.52 1.65 0.14
C ALA A 273 -9.12 2.13 0.58
N GLY A 274 -8.38 1.26 1.28
CA GLY A 274 -7.05 1.61 1.78
C GLY A 274 -6.41 0.53 2.66
N ILE A 275 -5.11 0.68 2.92
CA ILE A 275 -4.38 -0.15 3.88
C ILE A 275 -4.42 0.51 5.26
N TYR A 276 -5.06 -0.15 6.22
CA TYR A 276 -5.33 0.36 7.56
C TYR A 276 -4.31 -0.09 8.60
N THR A 277 -3.68 -1.23 8.38
CA THR A 277 -2.64 -1.75 9.26
C THR A 277 -1.58 -2.46 8.46
N HIS A 278 -0.32 -2.28 8.84
CA HIS A 278 0.81 -2.94 8.23
C HIS A 278 1.95 -3.16 9.22
N LEU A 279 2.81 -4.13 8.90
CA LEU A 279 4.09 -4.38 9.55
C LEU A 279 5.09 -4.66 8.44
N PHE A 280 6.29 -4.07 8.52
CA PHE A 280 7.43 -4.45 7.69
C PHE A 280 8.58 -4.88 8.60
N SER A 281 9.14 -6.06 8.37
CA SER A 281 10.27 -6.56 9.15
C SER A 281 11.13 -7.54 8.35
N ASP A 282 12.28 -7.92 8.93
CA ASP A 282 13.19 -8.88 8.31
C ASP A 282 12.62 -10.31 8.23
N SER A 283 11.59 -10.61 9.03
CA SER A 283 10.99 -11.94 9.12
C SER A 283 9.63 -12.02 8.45
N VAL A 284 8.76 -11.04 8.70
CA VAL A 284 7.38 -11.03 8.24
C VAL A 284 6.98 -9.63 7.83
N ASP A 285 6.34 -9.52 6.68
CA ASP A 285 5.52 -8.35 6.38
C ASP A 285 4.04 -8.69 6.50
N TYR A 286 3.23 -7.68 6.78
CA TYR A 286 1.80 -7.80 6.90
C TYR A 286 1.09 -6.58 6.35
N LEU A 287 -0.06 -6.79 5.72
CA LEU A 287 -0.99 -5.75 5.29
C LEU A 287 -2.42 -6.17 5.66
N ARG A 288 -3.23 -5.20 6.09
CA ARG A 288 -4.69 -5.29 6.10
C ARG A 288 -5.30 -4.13 5.35
N GLY A 289 -5.88 -4.45 4.20
CA GLY A 289 -6.68 -3.53 3.43
C GLY A 289 -8.17 -3.73 3.67
N LEU A 290 -8.94 -2.64 3.60
CA LEU A 290 -10.40 -2.64 3.64
C LEU A 290 -10.95 -1.95 2.39
N GLY A 291 -12.17 -2.29 2.00
CA GLY A 291 -12.97 -1.52 1.04
C GLY A 291 -14.45 -1.88 1.14
N ASP A 292 -15.32 -0.91 0.88
CA ASP A 292 -16.78 -1.05 0.99
C ASP A 292 -17.40 -1.41 -0.37
N TYR A 293 -18.01 -2.58 -0.46
CA TYR A 293 -18.65 -3.14 -1.66
C TYR A 293 -20.08 -3.53 -1.32
N ASP A 294 -21.02 -2.57 -1.38
CA ASP A 294 -22.43 -2.79 -1.01
C ASP A 294 -22.96 -4.13 -1.55
N PRO A 295 -23.48 -5.02 -0.68
CA PRO A 295 -23.86 -4.81 0.73
C PRO A 295 -22.80 -5.14 1.80
N GLN A 296 -21.54 -5.38 1.43
CA GLN A 296 -20.50 -5.88 2.32
C GLN A 296 -19.19 -5.09 2.28
N GLN A 297 -18.55 -4.95 3.44
CA GLN A 297 -17.15 -4.57 3.53
C GLN A 297 -16.28 -5.80 3.28
N TRP A 298 -15.27 -5.64 2.45
CA TRP A 298 -14.24 -6.63 2.21
C TRP A 298 -12.95 -6.21 2.92
N ALA A 299 -12.39 -7.13 3.70
CA ALA A 299 -11.04 -7.02 4.23
C ALA A 299 -10.13 -8.05 3.56
N ARG A 300 -8.96 -7.61 3.12
CA ARG A 300 -7.87 -8.46 2.64
C ARG A 300 -6.69 -8.34 3.57
N GLN A 301 -6.31 -9.44 4.21
CA GLN A 301 -5.07 -9.57 4.97
C GLN A 301 -4.04 -10.33 4.14
N ILE A 302 -2.82 -9.83 4.07
CA ILE A 302 -1.70 -10.47 3.38
C ILE A 302 -0.55 -10.59 4.38
N LEU A 303 -0.15 -11.80 4.71
CA LEU A 303 1.02 -12.09 5.53
C LEU A 303 2.12 -12.67 4.64
N PHE A 304 3.26 -11.99 4.55
CA PHE A 304 4.42 -12.44 3.80
C PHE A 304 5.48 -13.00 4.75
N LEU A 305 5.76 -14.29 4.64
CA LEU A 305 6.76 -14.99 5.45
C LEU A 305 8.06 -15.09 4.65
N LYS A 306 9.13 -14.47 5.18
CA LYS A 306 10.42 -14.35 4.50
C LYS A 306 11.32 -15.52 4.87
N GLY A 307 11.92 -16.17 3.88
CA GLY A 307 12.96 -17.18 4.09
C GLY A 307 14.24 -16.56 4.66
N LYS A 308 15.19 -17.39 5.07
CA LYS A 308 16.54 -16.92 5.45
C LYS A 308 17.37 -16.54 4.23
N ALA A 309 17.07 -17.13 3.08
CA ALA A 309 17.74 -16.88 1.81
C ALA A 309 16.72 -16.63 0.68
N ALA A 310 17.21 -16.04 -0.43
CA ALA A 310 16.39 -15.73 -1.60
C ALA A 310 15.82 -16.99 -2.27
N ASP A 311 16.62 -18.06 -2.31
CA ASP A 311 16.23 -19.40 -2.73
C ASP A 311 15.50 -20.20 -1.63
N GLY A 312 15.24 -19.61 -0.46
CA GLY A 312 14.44 -20.20 0.61
C GLY A 312 12.92 -20.12 0.38
N PRO A 313 12.12 -20.59 1.36
CA PRO A 313 10.66 -20.49 1.39
C PRO A 313 10.20 -19.06 1.67
N ASN A 314 10.07 -18.26 0.61
CA ASN A 314 9.46 -16.92 0.63
C ASN A 314 8.02 -17.03 0.10
N TYR A 315 7.01 -16.85 0.97
CA TYR A 315 5.62 -17.18 0.60
C TYR A 315 4.57 -16.36 1.35
N PHE A 316 3.34 -16.39 0.84
CA PHE A 316 2.26 -15.51 1.31
C PHE A 316 1.07 -16.31 1.81
N VAL A 317 0.42 -15.82 2.86
CA VAL A 317 -0.89 -16.27 3.33
C VAL A 317 -1.87 -15.12 3.19
N PHE A 318 -2.96 -15.37 2.48
CA PHE A 318 -4.04 -14.43 2.24
C PHE A 318 -5.25 -14.83 3.08
N ARG A 319 -5.89 -13.84 3.72
CA ARG A 319 -7.25 -13.98 4.27
C ARG A 319 -8.14 -12.91 3.66
N ASP A 320 -9.19 -13.32 2.95
CA ASP A 320 -10.26 -12.43 2.52
C ASP A 320 -11.48 -12.69 3.40
N SER A 321 -11.98 -11.65 4.08
CA SER A 321 -13.13 -11.72 4.97
C SER A 321 -14.19 -10.69 4.66
N PHE A 322 -15.45 -10.99 4.99
CA PHE A 322 -16.60 -10.19 4.55
C PHE A 322 -17.49 -9.82 5.74
N THR A 323 -17.77 -8.52 5.90
CA THR A 323 -18.64 -7.98 6.95
C THR A 323 -19.81 -7.24 6.33
N PRO A 324 -21.05 -7.39 6.81
CA PRO A 324 -22.16 -6.57 6.33
C PRO A 324 -21.90 -5.08 6.61
N LEU A 325 -22.17 -4.18 5.64
CA LEU A 325 -22.12 -2.73 5.88
C LEU A 325 -23.30 -2.22 6.71
N GLY A 326 -24.38 -3.00 6.77
CA GLY A 326 -25.54 -2.78 7.63
C GLY A 326 -25.68 -3.88 8.70
N SER A 327 -26.89 -4.02 9.25
CA SER A 327 -27.16 -5.00 10.32
C SER A 327 -27.59 -6.38 9.81
N ASP A 328 -27.85 -6.55 8.51
CA ASP A 328 -28.37 -7.82 7.98
C ASP A 328 -27.32 -8.63 7.22
N ALA A 329 -26.76 -9.64 7.91
CA ALA A 329 -25.84 -10.61 7.32
C ALA A 329 -26.45 -11.46 6.19
N LYS A 330 -27.79 -11.52 6.07
CA LYS A 330 -28.44 -12.25 4.97
C LYS A 330 -28.24 -11.60 3.61
N ASN A 331 -27.81 -10.34 3.58
CA ASN A 331 -27.59 -9.61 2.33
C ASN A 331 -26.19 -9.86 1.74
N LEU A 332 -25.29 -10.53 2.46
CA LEU A 332 -23.96 -10.85 1.93
C LEU A 332 -24.08 -11.61 0.61
N GLN A 333 -23.29 -11.20 -0.37
CA GLN A 333 -23.21 -11.85 -1.66
C GLN A 333 -22.15 -12.95 -1.64
N GLN A 334 -22.40 -14.01 -2.41
CA GLN A 334 -21.38 -15.00 -2.77
C GLN A 334 -20.19 -14.32 -3.45
N THR A 335 -19.02 -14.95 -3.43
CA THR A 335 -17.80 -14.35 -3.96
C THR A 335 -17.08 -15.26 -4.96
N PHE A 336 -16.22 -14.64 -5.76
CA PHE A 336 -15.31 -15.33 -6.67
C PHE A 336 -13.91 -14.78 -6.45
N TRP A 337 -12.95 -15.66 -6.17
CA TRP A 337 -11.55 -15.28 -5.97
C TRP A 337 -10.78 -15.51 -7.27
N THR A 338 -10.09 -14.50 -7.79
CA THR A 338 -9.40 -14.57 -9.08
C THR A 338 -7.90 -14.40 -8.95
N ILE A 339 -7.15 -15.09 -9.81
CA ILE A 339 -5.69 -14.93 -9.96
C ILE A 339 -5.30 -14.97 -11.43
N LYS A 340 -4.34 -14.13 -11.81
CA LYS A 340 -3.83 -14.01 -13.17
C LYS A 340 -2.38 -14.45 -13.27
N ASN A 341 -2.15 -15.58 -13.94
CA ASN A 341 -0.81 -16.10 -14.20
C ASN A 341 -0.36 -15.73 -15.62
N PRO A 342 0.91 -15.36 -15.84
CA PRO A 342 1.42 -15.11 -17.19
C PRO A 342 1.48 -16.40 -18.00
N GLY A 343 1.09 -16.34 -19.28
CA GLY A 343 1.18 -17.46 -20.22
C GLY A 343 -0.08 -18.29 -20.41
N LYS A 344 0.15 -19.49 -20.98
CA LYS A 344 -0.90 -20.36 -21.54
C LYS A 344 -1.69 -21.10 -20.48
N LYS A 345 -2.94 -21.45 -20.80
CA LYS A 345 -3.81 -22.22 -19.90
C LYS A 345 -3.25 -23.59 -19.55
N GLU A 346 -2.53 -24.22 -20.48
CA GLU A 346 -1.88 -25.54 -20.29
C GLU A 346 -0.79 -25.53 -19.22
N TRP A 347 -0.30 -24.34 -18.82
CA TRP A 347 0.68 -24.19 -17.74
C TRP A 347 0.02 -24.10 -16.36
N VAL A 348 -1.31 -24.09 -16.30
CA VAL A 348 -2.11 -24.06 -15.06
C VAL A 348 -2.80 -25.40 -14.84
N THR A 349 -2.35 -26.14 -13.84
CA THR A 349 -3.01 -27.36 -13.37
C THR A 349 -3.92 -27.01 -12.19
N ARG A 350 -5.23 -27.06 -12.40
CA ARG A 350 -6.23 -26.84 -11.34
C ARG A 350 -6.45 -28.11 -10.52
N THR A 351 -6.74 -27.93 -9.24
CA THR A 351 -7.22 -28.98 -8.34
C THR A 351 -8.51 -28.51 -7.66
N ASP A 352 -9.15 -29.39 -6.90
CA ASP A 352 -10.28 -29.04 -6.04
C ASP A 352 -9.86 -28.18 -4.82
N THR A 353 -8.58 -27.93 -4.64
CA THR A 353 -8.01 -27.24 -3.48
C THR A 353 -7.14 -26.04 -3.87
N GLY A 354 -7.08 -25.69 -5.16
CA GLY A 354 -6.30 -24.57 -5.68
C GLY A 354 -5.73 -24.82 -7.07
N LEU A 355 -4.50 -24.38 -7.33
CA LEU A 355 -3.80 -24.62 -8.60
C LEU A 355 -2.28 -24.73 -8.42
N GLU A 356 -1.62 -25.35 -9.39
CA GLU A 356 -0.20 -25.20 -9.68
C GLU A 356 -0.04 -24.48 -11.03
N PHE A 357 0.76 -23.43 -11.05
CA PHE A 357 1.19 -22.75 -12.27
C PHE A 357 2.69 -23.00 -12.49
N THR A 358 3.09 -23.32 -13.73
CA THR A 358 4.50 -23.44 -14.13
C THR A 358 4.86 -22.30 -15.07
N SER A 359 5.81 -21.46 -14.66
CA SER A 359 6.31 -20.38 -15.50
C SER A 359 7.11 -20.91 -16.67
N SER A 360 7.04 -20.24 -17.82
CA SER A 360 7.91 -20.52 -18.97
C SER A 360 9.40 -20.28 -18.66
N PHE A 361 9.70 -19.64 -17.53
CA PHE A 361 11.07 -19.40 -17.05
C PHE A 361 11.55 -20.47 -16.04
N GLY A 362 10.73 -21.47 -15.70
CA GLY A 362 11.09 -22.57 -14.80
C GLY A 362 10.37 -22.57 -13.44
N PRO A 363 10.34 -21.45 -12.68
CA PRO A 363 9.68 -21.40 -11.37
C PRO A 363 8.20 -21.75 -11.42
N LYS A 364 7.68 -22.23 -10.29
CA LYS A 364 6.29 -22.62 -10.08
C LYS A 364 5.62 -21.77 -9.02
N LEU A 365 4.29 -21.64 -9.10
CA LEU A 365 3.44 -21.10 -8.05
C LEU A 365 2.41 -22.14 -7.63
N ASN A 366 2.38 -22.44 -6.34
CA ASN A 366 1.35 -23.29 -5.74
C ASN A 366 0.38 -22.38 -5.01
N LEU A 367 -0.88 -22.40 -5.41
CA LEU A 367 -1.97 -21.78 -4.69
C LEU A 367 -2.74 -22.89 -3.98
N ARG A 368 -2.84 -22.81 -2.66
CA ARG A 368 -3.58 -23.77 -1.83
C ARG A 368 -4.62 -23.07 -0.96
N PHE A 369 -5.89 -23.41 -1.15
CA PHE A 369 -6.96 -23.03 -0.22
C PHE A 369 -6.92 -23.92 1.02
N LEU A 370 -6.95 -23.28 2.18
CA LEU A 370 -7.19 -23.90 3.49
C LEU A 370 -8.63 -23.63 3.96
N GLN A 371 -9.25 -22.58 3.42
CA GLN A 371 -10.65 -22.25 3.57
C GLN A 371 -11.13 -21.55 2.28
N PRO A 372 -12.22 -22.00 1.64
CA PRO A 372 -12.86 -23.31 1.85
C PRO A 372 -11.89 -24.49 1.65
N ALA A 373 -12.21 -25.65 2.22
CA ALA A 373 -11.36 -26.85 2.07
C ALA A 373 -11.34 -27.37 0.63
N THR A 374 -12.42 -27.16 -0.12
CA THR A 374 -12.54 -27.47 -1.54
C THR A 374 -13.17 -26.28 -2.26
N VAL A 375 -12.80 -26.08 -3.53
CA VAL A 375 -13.26 -24.94 -4.33
C VAL A 375 -13.40 -25.34 -5.80
N ALA A 376 -14.52 -24.97 -6.42
CA ALA A 376 -14.69 -25.08 -7.86
C ALA A 376 -13.83 -24.01 -8.55
N SER A 377 -13.23 -24.36 -9.67
CA SER A 377 -12.38 -23.43 -10.40
C SER A 377 -12.60 -23.53 -11.90
N GLU A 378 -12.35 -22.44 -12.62
CA GLU A 378 -12.32 -22.40 -14.08
C GLU A 378 -11.16 -21.50 -14.53
N SER A 379 -10.40 -21.95 -15.54
CA SER A 379 -9.33 -21.14 -16.15
C SER A 379 -9.66 -20.82 -17.60
N ARG A 380 -9.40 -19.57 -18.00
CA ARG A 380 -9.42 -19.13 -19.40
C ARG A 380 -8.11 -18.44 -19.75
N GLU A 381 -7.66 -18.76 -20.94
CA GLU A 381 -6.57 -18.03 -21.58
C GLU A 381 -7.10 -16.73 -22.16
N ALA A 382 -6.21 -15.76 -22.23
CA ALA A 382 -6.46 -14.45 -22.76
C ALA A 382 -5.19 -13.93 -23.44
N ALA A 383 -5.36 -13.21 -24.54
CA ALA A 383 -4.27 -12.60 -25.28
C ALA A 383 -4.37 -11.07 -25.22
N ASP A 384 -3.24 -10.41 -25.00
CA ASP A 384 -3.05 -8.98 -25.18
C ASP A 384 -2.73 -8.66 -26.65
N ILE A 385 -3.75 -8.22 -27.39
CA ILE A 385 -3.73 -8.12 -28.85
C ILE A 385 -3.41 -6.71 -29.40
N HIS A 386 -3.01 -5.74 -28.58
CA HIS A 386 -2.91 -4.37 -29.08
C HIS A 386 -1.63 -4.05 -29.88
N ASN A 387 -0.61 -4.88 -29.78
CA ASN A 387 0.67 -4.65 -30.43
C ASN A 387 0.94 -5.73 -31.48
N ARG A 388 0.16 -5.76 -32.58
CA ARG A 388 0.22 -6.85 -33.58
C ARG A 388 1.64 -7.12 -34.09
N GLY A 389 2.48 -6.10 -34.24
CA GLY A 389 3.89 -6.27 -34.64
C GLY A 389 4.79 -6.93 -33.59
N ALA A 390 4.56 -6.70 -32.29
CA ALA A 390 5.30 -7.34 -31.20
C ALA A 390 4.72 -8.73 -30.83
N ALA A 391 3.40 -8.89 -30.96
CA ALA A 391 2.68 -10.15 -30.75
C ALA A 391 3.01 -11.20 -31.82
N GLU A 392 3.30 -10.81 -33.05
CA GLU A 392 3.79 -11.73 -34.10
C GLU A 392 5.22 -12.23 -33.83
N ALA A 393 6.05 -11.46 -33.13
CA ALA A 393 7.45 -11.79 -32.84
C ALA A 393 7.66 -12.57 -31.53
N ALA A 394 6.72 -12.48 -30.57
CA ALA A 394 6.78 -13.18 -29.29
C ALA A 394 5.37 -13.45 -28.72
N PRO A 395 4.55 -14.30 -29.38
CA PRO A 395 3.13 -14.49 -29.06
C PRO A 395 2.86 -14.92 -27.61
N ASP A 396 3.76 -15.72 -27.02
CA ASP A 396 3.63 -16.23 -25.65
C ASP A 396 3.75 -15.14 -24.56
N ARG A 397 4.26 -13.94 -24.88
CA ARG A 397 4.43 -12.84 -23.90
C ARG A 397 3.17 -12.07 -23.59
N HIS A 398 2.21 -12.11 -24.50
CA HIS A 398 0.96 -11.40 -24.40
C HIS A 398 -0.16 -12.31 -23.88
N LEU A 399 0.14 -13.58 -23.63
CA LEU A 399 -0.81 -14.52 -23.06
C LEU A 399 -0.82 -14.42 -21.54
N PHE A 400 -2.00 -14.54 -20.96
CA PHE A 400 -2.19 -14.77 -19.55
C PHE A 400 -3.38 -15.70 -19.34
N THR A 401 -3.38 -16.39 -18.22
CA THR A 401 -4.45 -17.25 -17.79
C THR A 401 -5.08 -16.68 -16.54
N VAL A 402 -6.38 -16.41 -16.60
CA VAL A 402 -7.17 -16.03 -15.43
C VAL A 402 -7.86 -17.28 -14.91
N THR A 403 -7.63 -17.58 -13.63
CA THR A 403 -8.36 -18.64 -12.93
C THR A 403 -9.31 -18.01 -11.91
N SER A 404 -10.60 -18.33 -12.04
CA SER A 404 -11.64 -17.94 -11.10
C SER A 404 -12.01 -19.12 -10.21
N PHE A 405 -12.09 -18.87 -8.91
CA PHE A 405 -12.45 -19.83 -7.87
C PHE A 405 -13.79 -19.44 -7.26
N GLY A 406 -14.79 -20.31 -7.35
CA GLY A 406 -16.12 -20.08 -6.81
C GLY A 406 -17.25 -20.74 -7.62
N PRO A 407 -18.53 -20.48 -7.28
CA PRO A 407 -18.94 -19.54 -6.23
C PRO A 407 -18.50 -19.99 -4.83
N ILE A 408 -17.96 -19.06 -4.06
CA ILE A 408 -17.70 -19.22 -2.63
C ILE A 408 -18.92 -18.66 -1.89
N ALA A 409 -19.42 -19.38 -0.88
CA ALA A 409 -20.70 -19.05 -0.26
C ALA A 409 -20.70 -17.62 0.33
N ALA A 410 -21.88 -17.00 0.37
CA ALA A 410 -22.05 -15.69 0.99
C ALA A 410 -21.51 -15.66 2.43
N GLY A 411 -20.66 -14.67 2.74
CA GLY A 411 -20.03 -14.54 4.05
C GLY A 411 -18.99 -15.61 4.39
N GLN A 412 -18.68 -16.53 3.47
CA GLN A 412 -17.61 -17.49 3.67
C GLN A 412 -16.26 -16.86 3.34
N ASP A 413 -15.42 -16.74 4.37
CA ASP A 413 -14.07 -16.24 4.21
C ASP A 413 -13.16 -17.20 3.43
N VAL A 414 -12.11 -16.64 2.81
CA VAL A 414 -11.06 -17.35 2.08
C VAL A 414 -9.76 -17.30 2.87
N LEU A 415 -9.11 -18.44 3.12
CA LEU A 415 -7.74 -18.53 3.61
C LEU A 415 -6.92 -19.32 2.58
N ALA A 416 -5.94 -18.67 1.94
CA ALA A 416 -5.16 -19.25 0.86
C ALA A 416 -3.64 -19.02 1.06
N VAL A 417 -2.83 -19.99 0.63
CA VAL A 417 -1.37 -19.92 0.65
C VAL A 417 -0.85 -19.84 -0.78
N LEU A 418 -0.05 -18.83 -1.09
CA LEU A 418 0.67 -18.69 -2.35
C LEU A 418 2.15 -19.00 -2.08
N TYR A 419 2.63 -20.11 -2.62
CA TYR A 419 4.00 -20.60 -2.43
C TYR A 419 4.76 -20.66 -3.76
N PRO A 420 5.53 -19.61 -4.08
CA PRO A 420 6.56 -19.66 -5.12
C PRO A 420 7.61 -20.71 -4.83
N ARG A 421 8.01 -21.47 -5.85
CA ARG A 421 9.06 -22.48 -5.70
C ARG A 421 9.84 -22.74 -6.98
N GLN A 422 11.07 -23.20 -6.87
CA GLN A 422 11.76 -23.82 -8.00
C GLN A 422 11.11 -25.18 -8.33
N ALA A 423 11.34 -25.69 -9.55
CA ALA A 423 10.68 -26.91 -10.04
C ALA A 423 10.87 -28.12 -9.10
N GLU A 424 12.08 -28.27 -8.55
CA GLU A 424 12.50 -29.38 -7.68
C GLU A 424 12.28 -29.11 -6.18
N GLU A 425 11.90 -27.89 -5.80
CA GLU A 425 11.63 -27.56 -4.40
C GLU A 425 10.34 -28.26 -3.92
N VAL A 426 10.40 -28.81 -2.70
CA VAL A 426 9.28 -29.53 -2.10
C VAL A 426 8.15 -28.56 -1.72
N VAL A 427 6.91 -28.95 -2.01
CA VAL A 427 5.72 -28.20 -1.58
C VAL A 427 5.55 -28.32 -0.06
N PRO A 428 5.28 -27.22 0.67
CA PRO A 428 5.06 -27.27 2.10
C PRO A 428 3.91 -28.18 2.52
N ALA A 429 3.97 -28.70 3.74
CA ALA A 429 2.82 -29.34 4.35
C ALA A 429 1.93 -28.30 5.03
N TYR A 430 0.63 -28.34 4.74
CA TYR A 430 -0.35 -27.41 5.30
C TYR A 430 -1.30 -28.13 6.26
N THR A 431 -1.57 -27.55 7.42
CA THR A 431 -2.58 -28.04 8.37
C THR A 431 -3.43 -26.86 8.84
N LYS A 432 -4.73 -26.88 8.55
CA LYS A 432 -5.66 -25.92 9.19
C LYS A 432 -5.79 -26.28 10.67
N LEU A 433 -5.58 -25.30 11.55
CA LEU A 433 -5.65 -25.47 13.00
C LEU A 433 -6.99 -25.00 13.57
N ALA A 434 -7.48 -23.86 13.10
CA ALA A 434 -8.77 -23.27 13.46
C ALA A 434 -9.23 -22.35 12.32
N ASP A 435 -10.35 -21.63 12.48
CA ASP A 435 -10.67 -20.51 11.60
C ASP A 435 -9.59 -19.43 11.72
N GLY A 436 -9.08 -18.96 10.58
CA GLY A 436 -7.96 -18.01 10.54
C GLY A 436 -6.59 -18.54 11.02
N ALA A 437 -6.46 -19.81 11.46
CA ALA A 437 -5.20 -20.36 11.95
C ALA A 437 -4.70 -21.56 11.14
N ALA A 438 -3.40 -21.56 10.81
CA ALA A 438 -2.76 -22.64 10.06
C ALA A 438 -1.34 -22.93 10.55
N ARG A 439 -0.92 -24.19 10.43
CA ARG A 439 0.47 -24.64 10.53
C ARG A 439 1.00 -24.96 9.14
N ILE A 440 2.18 -24.42 8.83
CA ILE A 440 2.83 -24.58 7.54
C ILE A 440 4.26 -25.07 7.79
N VAL A 441 4.60 -26.24 7.27
CA VAL A 441 5.93 -26.83 7.44
C VAL A 441 6.69 -26.71 6.12
N THR A 442 7.80 -25.98 6.15
CA THR A 442 8.66 -25.71 5.00
C THR A 442 10.01 -26.42 5.17
N SER A 443 10.93 -26.22 4.21
CA SER A 443 12.30 -26.71 4.30
C SER A 443 13.12 -26.04 5.41
N GLU A 444 12.74 -24.83 5.85
CA GLU A 444 13.49 -24.08 6.88
C GLU A 444 12.93 -24.25 8.29
N GLY A 445 11.66 -24.61 8.44
CA GLY A 445 11.03 -24.66 9.75
C GLY A 445 9.52 -24.85 9.74
N THR A 446 8.88 -24.47 10.84
CA THR A 446 7.42 -24.53 11.00
C THR A 446 6.88 -23.16 11.35
N ASP A 447 5.94 -22.69 10.54
CA ASP A 447 5.24 -21.42 10.73
C ASP A 447 3.82 -21.68 11.22
N PHE A 448 3.43 -21.00 12.30
CA PHE A 448 2.06 -20.92 12.79
C PHE A 448 1.53 -19.54 12.49
N VAL A 449 0.47 -19.46 11.69
CA VAL A 449 -0.08 -18.21 11.17
C VAL A 449 -1.47 -17.98 11.77
N PHE A 450 -1.74 -16.74 12.15
CA PHE A 450 -3.02 -16.27 12.68
C PHE A 450 -3.49 -15.07 11.87
N LEU A 451 -4.65 -15.20 11.22
CA LEU A 451 -5.33 -14.17 10.43
C LEU A 451 -6.84 -14.24 10.74
N GLY A 452 -7.24 -13.59 11.83
CA GLY A 452 -8.63 -13.50 12.24
C GLY A 452 -9.37 -12.39 11.50
N HIS A 453 -10.65 -12.63 11.18
CA HIS A 453 -11.59 -11.59 10.73
C HIS A 453 -11.68 -10.46 11.77
N GLY A 454 -11.76 -10.84 13.04
CA GLY A 454 -11.60 -9.96 14.21
C GLY A 454 -10.58 -10.56 15.18
N ALA A 455 -10.65 -10.13 16.44
CA ALA A 455 -9.84 -10.73 17.49
C ALA A 455 -10.19 -12.22 17.65
N MET A 456 -9.18 -13.08 17.71
CA MET A 456 -9.30 -14.52 17.86
C MET A 456 -8.41 -15.02 18.99
N GLN A 457 -8.77 -16.17 19.53
CA GLN A 457 -7.97 -16.89 20.51
C GLN A 457 -7.61 -18.27 19.98
N TYR A 458 -6.37 -18.67 20.21
CA TYR A 458 -5.87 -19.99 19.89
C TYR A 458 -4.92 -20.46 20.98
N ALA A 459 -4.99 -21.74 21.34
CA ALA A 459 -4.05 -22.40 22.23
C ALA A 459 -3.81 -23.85 21.78
N GLY A 460 -2.55 -24.23 21.60
CA GLY A 460 -2.14 -25.57 21.18
C GLY A 460 -0.77 -25.57 20.51
N ASN A 461 -0.10 -26.72 20.46
CA ASN A 461 1.27 -26.86 19.92
C ASN A 461 2.30 -25.96 20.62
N ASP A 462 2.24 -25.88 21.97
CA ASP A 462 3.06 -24.98 22.80
C ASP A 462 2.92 -23.48 22.48
N ILE A 463 1.86 -23.10 21.74
CA ILE A 463 1.61 -21.73 21.30
C ILE A 463 0.27 -21.26 21.84
N SER A 464 0.20 -20.00 22.22
CA SER A 464 -1.07 -19.30 22.39
C SER A 464 -1.06 -17.96 21.67
N PHE A 465 -2.20 -17.58 21.12
CA PHE A 465 -2.41 -16.30 20.46
C PHE A 465 -3.73 -15.69 20.92
N ASP A 466 -3.71 -14.41 21.23
CA ASP A 466 -4.88 -13.57 21.55
C ASP A 466 -4.70 -12.24 20.83
N GLY A 467 -5.42 -12.05 19.73
CA GLY A 467 -5.17 -10.94 18.81
C GLY A 467 -5.86 -11.09 17.46
N VAL A 468 -5.57 -10.20 16.52
CA VAL A 468 -6.16 -10.24 15.18
C VAL A 468 -5.25 -10.94 14.17
N ALA A 469 -4.00 -10.51 14.06
CA ALA A 469 -3.04 -11.10 13.15
C ALA A 469 -1.64 -11.24 13.75
N GLY A 470 -0.95 -12.33 13.42
CA GLY A 470 0.39 -12.61 13.89
C GLY A 470 0.94 -13.94 13.38
N ALA A 471 2.15 -14.25 13.80
CA ALA A 471 2.79 -15.53 13.49
C ALA A 471 3.80 -15.95 14.56
N VAL A 472 3.94 -17.27 14.75
CA VAL A 472 5.09 -17.88 15.43
C VAL A 472 5.87 -18.67 14.39
N ARG A 473 7.13 -18.31 14.16
CA ARG A 473 8.00 -18.99 13.20
C ARG A 473 9.09 -19.74 13.96
N VAL A 474 9.13 -21.06 13.81
CA VAL A 474 10.06 -21.92 14.56
C VAL A 474 11.11 -22.48 13.60
N TYR A 475 12.35 -22.01 13.77
CA TYR A 475 13.54 -22.48 13.08
C TYR A 475 14.34 -23.44 13.98
N PRO A 476 15.37 -24.13 13.46
CA PRO A 476 16.20 -25.03 14.25
C PRO A 476 16.90 -24.37 15.45
N ASP A 477 17.24 -23.08 15.37
CA ASP A 477 18.06 -22.35 16.35
C ASP A 477 17.37 -21.10 16.94
N GLU A 478 16.27 -20.64 16.36
CA GLU A 478 15.52 -19.48 16.83
C GLU A 478 14.00 -19.58 16.61
N VAL A 479 13.27 -18.74 17.35
CA VAL A 479 11.83 -18.54 17.18
C VAL A 479 11.56 -17.06 16.94
N HIS A 480 10.68 -16.77 15.99
CA HIS A 480 10.20 -15.41 15.76
C HIS A 480 8.78 -15.29 16.30
N LEU A 481 8.57 -14.34 17.19
CA LEU A 481 7.25 -13.97 17.71
C LEU A 481 6.80 -12.69 17.01
N VAL A 482 5.68 -12.76 16.29
CA VAL A 482 5.18 -11.67 15.45
C VAL A 482 3.77 -11.29 15.86
N ILE A 483 3.62 -10.03 16.27
CA ILE A 483 2.33 -9.35 16.40
C ILE A 483 2.19 -8.46 15.16
N ALA A 484 1.31 -8.83 14.23
CA ALA A 484 1.11 -8.10 12.99
C ALA A 484 0.04 -7.00 13.13
N GLU A 485 -0.92 -7.19 14.04
CA GLU A 485 -1.86 -6.15 14.49
C GLU A 485 -1.92 -6.12 16.02
N GLY A 486 -1.85 -4.93 16.62
CA GLY A 486 -2.05 -4.72 18.04
C GLY A 486 -3.45 -4.16 18.36
N PRO A 487 -3.93 -4.30 19.62
CA PRO A 487 -3.27 -4.97 20.73
C PRO A 487 -3.36 -6.50 20.64
N SER A 488 -2.25 -7.18 20.90
CA SER A 488 -2.18 -8.66 20.86
C SER A 488 -1.18 -9.23 21.86
N ARG A 489 -1.33 -10.53 22.11
CA ARG A 489 -0.43 -11.38 22.89
C ARG A 489 -0.12 -12.64 22.10
N ILE A 490 1.16 -13.00 22.02
CA ILE A 490 1.60 -14.23 21.36
C ILE A 490 2.65 -14.94 22.22
N MET A 491 2.54 -16.26 22.32
CA MET A 491 3.37 -17.08 23.21
C MET A 491 3.95 -18.28 22.46
N TYR A 492 5.17 -18.66 22.83
CA TYR A 492 5.77 -19.93 22.46
C TYR A 492 6.50 -20.53 23.67
N LYS A 493 6.17 -21.77 24.04
CA LYS A 493 6.74 -22.51 25.19
C LYS A 493 6.80 -21.67 26.47
N GLY A 494 5.69 -21.00 26.78
CA GLY A 494 5.55 -20.19 27.99
C GLY A 494 6.20 -18.79 27.96
N MET A 495 7.00 -18.48 26.93
CA MET A 495 7.53 -17.13 26.72
C MET A 495 6.52 -16.30 25.93
N GLU A 496 6.18 -15.12 26.44
CA GLU A 496 5.15 -14.24 25.89
C GLU A 496 5.71 -12.94 25.32
N LEU A 497 5.16 -12.50 24.19
CA LEU A 497 5.31 -11.16 23.64
C LEU A 497 3.95 -10.44 23.71
N ARG A 498 3.93 -9.24 24.29
CA ARG A 498 2.77 -8.34 24.38
C ARG A 498 3.06 -7.00 23.69
N SER A 499 2.11 -6.50 22.91
CA SER A 499 2.25 -5.18 22.27
C SER A 499 0.90 -4.57 21.90
N GLU A 500 0.78 -3.24 22.05
CA GLU A 500 -0.35 -2.45 21.54
C GLU A 500 -0.20 -2.11 20.06
N ILE A 501 1.00 -2.25 19.48
CA ILE A 501 1.32 -1.95 18.08
C ILE A 501 1.99 -3.16 17.39
N PRO A 502 2.04 -3.20 16.05
CA PRO A 502 2.76 -4.26 15.35
C PRO A 502 4.24 -4.33 15.77
N VAL A 503 4.76 -5.55 15.96
CA VAL A 503 6.16 -5.81 16.35
C VAL A 503 6.59 -7.23 15.98
N CYS A 504 7.85 -7.39 15.59
CA CYS A 504 8.50 -8.69 15.42
C CYS A 504 9.69 -8.82 16.39
N LYS A 505 9.82 -9.96 17.06
CA LYS A 505 10.98 -10.29 17.89
C LYS A 505 11.56 -11.64 17.47
N ILE A 506 12.84 -11.63 17.12
CA ILE A 506 13.64 -12.82 16.84
C ILE A 506 14.35 -13.22 18.13
N ILE A 507 14.18 -14.48 18.54
CA ILE A 507 14.62 -14.98 19.85
C ILE A 507 15.37 -16.29 19.63
N PRO A 508 16.68 -16.37 19.93
CA PRO A 508 17.41 -17.63 19.91
C PRO A 508 16.73 -18.66 20.83
N LEU A 509 16.57 -19.91 20.39
CA LEU A 509 15.84 -20.94 21.15
C LEU A 509 16.41 -21.15 22.55
N LYS A 510 17.74 -21.02 22.71
CA LYS A 510 18.43 -21.08 24.02
C LYS A 510 18.00 -19.98 25.01
N GLN A 511 17.35 -18.92 24.54
CA GLN A 511 16.86 -17.81 25.35
C GLN A 511 15.37 -17.90 25.65
N VAL A 512 14.65 -18.85 25.04
CA VAL A 512 13.25 -19.12 25.33
C VAL A 512 13.15 -19.69 26.75
N LYS A 513 12.35 -19.04 27.59
CA LYS A 513 12.20 -19.34 29.01
C LYS A 513 10.74 -19.20 29.38
N ASP A 514 10.18 -20.25 29.94
CA ASP A 514 8.82 -20.27 30.47
C ASP A 514 8.62 -19.12 31.50
N GLY A 515 7.46 -18.48 31.46
CA GLY A 515 7.09 -17.35 32.31
C GLY A 515 7.74 -16.00 31.96
N LYS A 516 8.66 -15.92 30.98
CA LYS A 516 9.24 -14.62 30.57
C LYS A 516 8.27 -13.85 29.68
N VAL A 517 7.99 -12.59 30.05
CA VAL A 517 7.16 -11.66 29.27
C VAL A 517 8.01 -10.55 28.67
N ILE A 518 7.86 -10.32 27.37
CA ILE A 518 8.46 -9.22 26.61
C ILE A 518 7.33 -8.25 26.27
N THR A 519 7.45 -6.99 26.71
CA THR A 519 6.47 -5.94 26.38
C THR A 519 7.11 -4.93 25.44
N ASN A 520 6.41 -4.59 24.36
CA ASN A 520 6.80 -3.50 23.47
C ASN A 520 6.13 -2.19 23.93
N PRO A 521 6.88 -1.09 24.09
CA PRO A 521 6.31 0.17 24.56
C PRO A 521 5.38 0.79 23.51
N THR A 522 4.27 1.37 23.97
CA THR A 522 3.38 2.16 23.11
C THR A 522 4.02 3.52 22.81
N PRO A 523 4.01 3.99 21.55
CA PRO A 523 4.45 5.34 21.22
C PRO A 523 3.67 6.40 22.00
N GLU A 524 4.33 7.49 22.38
CA GLU A 524 3.71 8.65 23.04
C GLU A 524 4.21 9.94 22.39
N LEU A 525 3.34 10.94 22.28
CA LEU A 525 3.69 12.27 21.76
C LEU A 525 4.69 12.99 22.66
N THR A 526 5.64 13.73 22.07
CA THR A 526 6.65 14.51 22.79
C THR A 526 6.64 15.99 22.37
N PRO A 527 6.18 16.92 23.23
CA PRO A 527 5.76 16.71 24.61
C PRO A 527 4.36 16.07 24.71
N LYS A 528 4.10 15.42 25.86
CA LYS A 528 2.77 14.86 26.12
C LYS A 528 1.71 15.96 26.08
N PRO A 529 0.56 15.74 25.42
CA PRO A 529 -0.52 16.72 25.38
C PRO A 529 -0.96 17.14 26.78
N ALA A 530 -0.90 18.45 27.04
CA ALA A 530 -1.41 19.04 28.27
C ALA A 530 -2.94 18.89 28.32
N LEU A 531 -3.44 18.32 29.41
CA LEU A 531 -4.87 18.22 29.70
C LEU A 531 -5.26 19.44 30.57
N PRO A 532 -6.28 20.23 30.20
CA PRO A 532 -6.73 21.36 30.99
C PRO A 532 -7.39 20.87 32.28
N LYS A 533 -7.26 21.67 33.35
CA LYS A 533 -7.94 21.37 34.62
C LYS A 533 -9.43 21.64 34.47
N LEU A 534 -10.24 20.63 34.80
CA LEU A 534 -11.70 20.75 34.84
C LEU A 534 -12.15 21.52 36.08
N LYS A 535 -13.10 22.43 35.89
CA LYS A 535 -13.89 23.10 36.91
C LYS A 535 -15.29 22.50 36.91
N ASN A 536 -15.83 22.24 38.09
CA ASN A 536 -17.15 21.64 38.29
C ASN A 536 -17.35 20.34 37.47
N PRO A 537 -16.47 19.33 37.62
CA PRO A 537 -16.57 18.10 36.86
C PRO A 537 -17.86 17.33 37.20
N VAL A 538 -18.54 16.83 36.19
CA VAL A 538 -19.72 15.97 36.26
C VAL A 538 -19.39 14.67 35.55
N GLN A 539 -19.55 13.55 36.25
CA GLN A 539 -19.42 12.24 35.64
C GLN A 539 -20.69 11.91 34.84
N LEU A 540 -20.54 11.66 33.54
CA LEU A 540 -21.65 11.34 32.64
C LEU A 540 -21.85 9.82 32.50
N ALA A 541 -20.76 9.07 32.55
CA ALA A 541 -20.73 7.61 32.50
C ALA A 541 -19.44 7.08 33.18
N PRO A 542 -19.31 5.78 33.45
CA PRO A 542 -18.04 5.19 33.88
C PRO A 542 -16.91 5.56 32.91
N GLY A 543 -15.85 6.19 33.43
CA GLY A 543 -14.72 6.67 32.63
C GLY A 543 -14.98 7.89 31.75
N VAL A 544 -16.14 8.56 31.86
CA VAL A 544 -16.46 9.77 31.08
C VAL A 544 -16.85 10.92 32.02
N THR A 545 -16.06 11.99 31.97
CA THR A 545 -16.27 13.20 32.80
C THR A 545 -16.35 14.43 31.91
N ARG A 546 -17.30 15.32 32.20
CA ARG A 546 -17.45 16.62 31.55
C ARG A 546 -17.19 17.73 32.57
N GLY A 547 -16.56 18.82 32.17
CA GLY A 547 -16.41 20.00 33.03
C GLY A 547 -16.08 21.26 32.25
N ALA A 548 -16.22 22.42 32.88
CA ALA A 548 -15.73 23.67 32.32
C ALA A 548 -14.20 23.71 32.41
N CYS A 549 -13.54 24.41 31.50
CA CYS A 549 -12.10 24.66 31.55
C CYS A 549 -11.83 26.11 31.11
N THR A 550 -10.56 26.52 31.09
CA THR A 550 -10.17 27.88 30.66
C THR A 550 -10.55 28.18 29.22
N GLU A 551 -10.63 27.16 28.37
CA GLU A 551 -10.87 27.28 26.92
C GLU A 551 -12.33 27.05 26.53
N GLY A 552 -13.20 26.64 27.45
CA GLY A 552 -14.59 26.28 27.17
C GLY A 552 -15.04 25.05 27.93
N ILE A 553 -15.58 24.04 27.24
CA ILE A 553 -16.06 22.79 27.84
C ILE A 553 -15.10 21.67 27.45
N ALA A 554 -14.76 20.79 28.39
CA ALA A 554 -13.94 19.63 28.12
C ALA A 554 -14.59 18.32 28.58
N TYR A 555 -14.34 17.26 27.82
CA TYR A 555 -14.67 15.87 28.14
C TYR A 555 -13.37 15.10 28.31
N THR A 556 -13.24 14.31 29.37
CA THR A 556 -12.12 13.39 29.59
C THR A 556 -12.62 11.97 29.56
N PHE A 557 -11.89 11.11 28.86
CA PHE A 557 -12.13 9.69 28.77
C PHE A 557 -10.96 8.97 29.43
N ASP A 558 -11.25 8.17 30.46
CA ASP A 558 -10.26 7.36 31.15
C ASP A 558 -10.91 6.09 31.68
N SER A 559 -10.67 4.99 30.98
CA SER A 559 -11.23 3.68 31.29
C SER A 559 -10.18 2.59 31.09
N ALA A 560 -10.22 1.56 31.94
CA ALA A 560 -9.35 0.39 31.81
C ALA A 560 -9.68 -0.44 30.56
N THR A 561 -10.94 -0.44 30.13
CA THR A 561 -11.44 -1.13 28.93
C THR A 561 -11.95 -0.13 27.90
N ALA A 562 -11.98 -0.53 26.64
CA ALA A 562 -12.52 0.34 25.60
C ALA A 562 -14.01 0.61 25.86
N ILE A 563 -14.43 1.87 25.71
CA ILE A 563 -15.81 2.32 25.83
C ILE A 563 -16.26 2.95 24.50
N SER A 564 -17.56 2.88 24.23
CA SER A 564 -18.23 3.63 23.17
C SER A 564 -19.17 4.64 23.82
N PHE A 565 -18.98 5.92 23.56
CA PHE A 565 -19.77 7.00 24.13
C PHE A 565 -20.27 7.93 23.03
N GLU A 566 -21.59 8.10 22.96
CA GLU A 566 -22.26 9.04 22.06
C GLU A 566 -23.38 9.77 22.80
N GLN A 567 -23.20 11.07 23.07
CA GLN A 567 -24.16 11.92 23.75
C GLN A 567 -23.83 13.39 23.48
N GLU A 568 -24.84 14.28 23.38
CA GLU A 568 -24.63 15.73 23.22
C GLU A 568 -23.72 16.11 22.04
N GLY A 569 -23.70 15.29 20.98
CA GLY A 569 -22.85 15.47 19.81
C GLY A 569 -21.40 15.00 19.99
N VAL A 570 -21.00 14.56 21.18
CA VAL A 570 -19.72 13.90 21.43
C VAL A 570 -19.74 12.49 20.88
N ARG A 571 -18.63 12.04 20.29
CA ARG A 571 -18.39 10.66 19.89
C ARG A 571 -17.01 10.22 20.35
N PHE A 572 -16.92 9.06 20.99
CA PHE A 572 -15.66 8.49 21.43
C PHE A 572 -15.71 6.96 21.37
N VAL A 573 -14.66 6.35 20.82
CA VAL A 573 -14.42 4.91 20.88
C VAL A 573 -12.96 4.69 21.28
N GLY A 574 -12.73 4.19 22.50
CA GLY A 574 -11.39 4.03 23.03
C GLY A 574 -11.33 3.82 24.53
N LYS A 575 -10.11 3.83 25.08
CA LYS A 575 -9.84 3.76 26.52
C LYS A 575 -9.55 5.14 27.10
N GLN A 576 -8.74 5.93 26.39
CA GLN A 576 -8.16 7.16 26.93
C GLN A 576 -8.11 8.28 25.90
N GLY A 577 -8.61 9.45 26.28
CA GLY A 577 -8.61 10.64 25.43
C GLY A 577 -9.24 11.85 26.09
N MET A 578 -9.38 12.92 25.33
CA MET A 578 -9.98 14.17 25.75
C MET A 578 -10.51 14.96 24.56
N LEU A 579 -11.63 15.65 24.76
CA LEU A 579 -12.16 16.67 23.86
C LEU A 579 -12.19 18.01 24.58
N VAL A 580 -11.79 19.09 23.90
CA VAL A 580 -11.97 20.47 24.37
C VAL A 580 -12.71 21.26 23.30
N ILE A 581 -13.81 21.90 23.69
CA ILE A 581 -14.73 22.62 22.81
C ILE A 581 -14.70 24.08 23.22
N ASN A 582 -14.24 24.94 22.31
CA ASN A 582 -14.23 26.38 22.47
C ASN A 582 -15.22 27.00 21.46
N GLU A 583 -16.45 27.26 21.91
CA GLU A 583 -17.50 27.79 21.05
C GLU A 583 -17.19 29.22 20.58
N ASN A 584 -16.50 30.03 21.40
CA ASN A 584 -16.14 31.41 21.05
C ASN A 584 -15.11 31.45 19.90
N ALA A 585 -14.16 30.53 19.90
CA ALA A 585 -13.15 30.41 18.84
C ALA A 585 -13.60 29.51 17.68
N GLY A 586 -14.72 28.80 17.82
CA GLY A 586 -15.18 27.80 16.86
C GLY A 586 -14.22 26.61 16.71
N THR A 587 -13.51 26.22 17.79
CA THR A 587 -12.51 25.15 17.73
C THR A 587 -12.89 23.92 18.54
N VAL A 588 -12.44 22.76 18.06
CA VAL A 588 -12.55 21.47 18.75
C VAL A 588 -11.19 20.80 18.78
N ARG A 589 -10.61 20.63 19.96
CA ARG A 589 -9.36 19.90 20.17
C ARG A 589 -9.64 18.47 20.60
N CYS A 590 -9.13 17.53 19.84
CA CYS A 590 -9.25 16.09 19.98
C CYS A 590 -7.90 15.48 20.37
N VAL A 591 -7.77 14.99 21.60
CA VAL A 591 -6.62 14.22 22.06
C VAL A 591 -7.03 12.77 22.22
N LEU A 592 -6.48 11.88 21.42
CA LEU A 592 -6.70 10.44 21.57
C LEU A 592 -5.38 9.81 22.02
N ARG A 593 -5.37 9.09 23.15
CA ARG A 593 -4.18 8.37 23.63
C ARG A 593 -4.29 6.88 23.31
N ASN A 594 -5.48 6.31 23.52
CA ASN A 594 -5.77 4.92 23.20
C ASN A 594 -7.25 4.81 22.76
N GLY A 595 -7.47 4.43 21.52
CA GLY A 595 -8.79 4.34 20.89
C GLY A 595 -8.71 4.52 19.38
N THR A 596 -9.86 4.56 18.71
CA THR A 596 -9.96 4.65 17.24
C THR A 596 -10.87 5.76 16.74
N ARG A 597 -11.65 6.42 17.62
CA ARG A 597 -12.56 7.51 17.24
C ARG A 597 -12.70 8.55 18.34
N ILE A 598 -12.70 9.82 17.95
CA ILE A 598 -12.98 10.95 18.85
C ILE A 598 -13.54 12.14 18.04
N GLY A 599 -14.50 12.87 18.61
CA GLY A 599 -15.03 14.07 17.96
C GLY A 599 -16.22 14.71 18.65
N TYR A 600 -16.60 15.89 18.17
CA TYR A 600 -17.77 16.65 18.58
C TYR A 600 -18.48 17.27 17.37
N LYS A 601 -19.76 16.95 17.20
CA LYS A 601 -20.61 17.41 16.08
C LYS A 601 -19.90 17.23 14.73
N GLY A 602 -19.67 18.30 13.97
CA GLY A 602 -19.01 18.27 12.68
C GLY A 602 -17.50 17.99 12.75
N ALA A 603 -16.83 18.11 13.89
CA ALA A 603 -15.39 17.88 14.03
C ALA A 603 -15.12 16.45 14.52
N GLN A 604 -14.79 15.52 13.62
CA GLN A 604 -14.58 14.11 13.96
C GLN A 604 -13.32 13.54 13.31
N ILE A 605 -12.68 12.61 14.02
CA ILE A 605 -11.59 11.76 13.52
C ILE A 605 -11.97 10.31 13.79
N TRP A 606 -11.85 9.43 12.79
CA TRP A 606 -12.14 8.00 12.93
C TRP A 606 -11.21 7.12 12.09
N SER A 607 -11.23 5.83 12.40
CA SER A 607 -10.39 4.77 11.82
C SER A 607 -8.87 5.03 11.91
N ALA A 608 -8.46 5.95 12.79
CA ALA A 608 -7.07 6.20 13.14
C ALA A 608 -6.84 5.88 14.62
N PRO A 609 -6.13 4.79 14.92
CA PRO A 609 -5.63 4.55 16.26
C PRO A 609 -4.80 5.72 16.79
N GLY A 610 -4.97 6.05 18.08
CA GLY A 610 -4.10 6.99 18.78
C GLY A 610 -2.65 6.48 18.90
N PRO A 611 -1.70 7.33 19.33
CA PRO A 611 -1.95 8.66 19.90
C PRO A 611 -1.88 9.83 18.90
N TYR A 612 -2.68 10.88 19.16
CA TYR A 612 -2.63 12.18 18.48
C TYR A 612 -3.24 13.31 19.32
N ASP A 613 -2.91 14.55 18.95
CA ASP A 613 -3.47 15.81 19.47
C ASP A 613 -3.76 16.73 18.28
N ILE A 614 -5.05 16.86 17.94
CA ILE A 614 -5.50 17.50 16.70
C ILE A 614 -6.60 18.50 17.02
N THR A 615 -6.50 19.69 16.44
CA THR A 615 -7.49 20.76 16.59
C THR A 615 -8.14 21.07 15.25
N PHE A 616 -9.47 21.03 15.24
CA PHE A 616 -10.29 21.56 14.17
C PHE A 616 -10.52 23.05 14.41
N PHE A 617 -10.22 23.84 13.39
CA PHE A 617 -10.56 25.25 13.28
C PHE A 617 -11.68 25.40 12.23
N PRO A 618 -12.34 26.56 12.15
CA PRO A 618 -13.37 26.79 11.13
C PRO A 618 -12.88 26.60 9.69
N ASP A 619 -11.60 26.88 9.43
CA ASP A 619 -11.00 26.95 8.09
C ASP A 619 -9.79 26.03 7.88
N ARG A 620 -9.40 25.23 8.88
CA ARG A 620 -8.25 24.32 8.81
C ARG A 620 -8.28 23.25 9.89
N ILE A 621 -7.40 22.28 9.79
CA ILE A 621 -7.10 21.30 10.83
C ILE A 621 -5.60 21.37 11.12
N ALA A 622 -5.17 21.31 12.38
CA ALA A 622 -3.74 21.22 12.69
C ALA A 622 -3.50 20.34 13.91
N GLY A 623 -2.33 19.70 13.99
CA GLY A 623 -2.03 18.84 15.11
C GLY A 623 -0.72 18.08 14.99
N ARG A 624 -0.59 17.09 15.88
CA ARG A 624 0.54 16.16 15.93
C ARG A 624 0.04 14.75 16.14
N TYR A 625 0.78 13.79 15.62
CA TYR A 625 0.53 12.37 15.84
C TYR A 625 1.87 11.63 15.98
N VAL A 626 1.83 10.45 16.58
CA VAL A 626 2.96 9.52 16.57
C VAL A 626 2.49 8.09 16.35
N GLY A 627 3.36 7.23 15.83
CA GLY A 627 3.17 5.78 15.79
C GLY A 627 3.43 5.18 14.41
N PRO A 628 2.94 3.96 14.15
CA PRO A 628 3.03 3.34 12.83
C PRO A 628 2.17 4.09 11.80
N GLY A 629 2.51 3.93 10.53
CA GLY A 629 1.76 4.50 9.42
C GLY A 629 0.31 4.00 9.41
N ARG A 630 -0.64 4.90 9.17
CA ARG A 630 -2.09 4.59 9.16
C ARG A 630 -2.90 5.69 8.47
N LEU A 631 -4.11 5.36 8.02
CA LEU A 631 -5.06 6.34 7.50
C LEU A 631 -5.88 6.95 8.64
N ALA A 632 -6.13 8.26 8.56
CA ALA A 632 -7.05 8.98 9.41
C ALA A 632 -8.15 9.61 8.56
N PHE A 633 -9.39 9.31 8.91
CA PHE A 633 -10.55 9.94 8.29
C PHE A 633 -10.98 11.11 9.16
N MET A 634 -11.17 12.27 8.56
CA MET A 634 -11.53 13.49 9.27
C MET A 634 -12.64 14.22 8.55
N THR A 635 -13.55 14.85 9.28
CA THR A 635 -14.52 15.74 8.64
C THR A 635 -13.81 16.99 8.11
N MET A 636 -14.14 17.40 6.89
CA MET A 636 -13.67 18.64 6.29
C MET A 636 -14.40 19.85 6.91
N PRO A 637 -13.69 20.82 7.53
CA PRO A 637 -14.29 22.07 8.00
C PRO A 637 -14.99 22.85 6.90
N ASP A 638 -16.07 23.55 7.23
CA ASP A 638 -16.85 24.33 6.27
C ASP A 638 -16.05 25.48 5.61
N GLY A 639 -15.04 26.03 6.28
CA GLY A 639 -14.16 27.05 5.73
C GLY A 639 -13.12 26.53 4.73
N LEU A 640 -12.96 25.20 4.58
CA LEU A 640 -12.16 24.62 3.50
C LEU A 640 -12.99 24.58 2.20
N ILE A 641 -13.14 25.75 1.59
CA ILE A 641 -13.99 25.98 0.41
C ILE A 641 -13.31 25.70 -0.93
N THR A 642 -12.01 25.42 -0.94
CA THR A 642 -11.24 25.06 -2.14
C THR A 642 -10.47 23.76 -1.93
N GLN A 643 -9.63 23.37 -2.87
CA GLN A 643 -8.85 22.15 -2.78
C GLN A 643 -8.00 22.13 -1.49
N PRO A 644 -8.19 21.14 -0.59
CA PRO A 644 -7.38 21.02 0.61
C PRO A 644 -5.96 20.57 0.27
N THR A 645 -4.98 21.05 1.02
CA THR A 645 -3.59 20.57 0.99
C THR A 645 -3.18 20.08 2.37
N TYR A 646 -2.43 18.99 2.39
CA TYR A 646 -1.82 18.42 3.58
C TYR A 646 -0.39 18.94 3.73
N VAL A 647 -0.15 19.74 4.76
CA VAL A 647 1.16 20.24 5.13
C VAL A 647 1.74 19.33 6.22
N LEU A 648 2.73 18.52 5.89
CA LEU A 648 3.41 17.59 6.80
C LEU A 648 4.85 18.05 7.00
N ASP A 649 5.22 18.35 8.25
CA ASP A 649 6.53 18.88 8.64
C ASP A 649 7.00 20.04 7.74
N GLY A 650 6.05 20.91 7.46
CA GLY A 650 6.24 22.06 6.58
C GLY A 650 5.97 21.77 5.11
N GLN A 651 6.16 20.55 4.59
CA GLN A 651 6.01 20.16 3.18
C GLN A 651 4.55 19.97 2.76
N THR A 652 4.16 20.47 1.58
CA THR A 652 2.79 20.39 1.04
C THR A 652 2.59 19.16 0.17
N PHE A 653 1.45 18.50 0.36
CA PHE A 653 1.03 17.28 -0.32
C PHE A 653 -0.46 17.30 -0.65
N ALA A 654 -0.84 16.43 -1.57
CA ALA A 654 -2.21 16.10 -1.88
C ALA A 654 -2.82 15.26 -0.74
N VAL A 655 -4.07 15.54 -0.41
CA VAL A 655 -4.88 14.77 0.54
C VAL A 655 -5.99 14.06 -0.21
N GLY A 656 -6.40 12.86 0.24
CA GLY A 656 -7.58 12.21 -0.31
C GLY A 656 -8.85 12.92 0.15
N THR A 657 -9.86 12.97 -0.71
CA THR A 657 -11.17 13.53 -0.38
C THR A 657 -12.28 12.63 -0.87
N ASP A 658 -13.32 12.50 -0.06
CA ASP A 658 -14.61 11.94 -0.45
C ASP A 658 -15.72 12.79 0.17
N TRP A 659 -16.44 13.56 -0.66
CA TRP A 659 -17.43 14.54 -0.22
C TRP A 659 -16.90 15.48 0.89
N ARG A 660 -17.37 15.29 2.14
CA ARG A 660 -17.00 16.06 3.33
C ARG A 660 -15.99 15.34 4.22
N THR A 661 -15.36 14.27 3.72
CA THR A 661 -14.37 13.47 4.41
C THR A 661 -12.99 13.68 3.80
N LEU A 662 -12.03 13.99 4.65
CA LEU A 662 -10.60 14.01 4.33
C LEU A 662 -10.02 12.64 4.67
N ILE A 663 -9.21 12.09 3.76
CA ILE A 663 -8.44 10.86 3.94
C ILE A 663 -6.98 11.26 4.08
N VAL A 664 -6.48 11.23 5.31
CA VAL A 664 -5.19 11.81 5.69
C VAL A 664 -4.23 10.70 6.07
N PRO A 665 -3.10 10.52 5.37
CA PRO A 665 -2.09 9.57 5.79
C PRO A 665 -1.32 10.12 7.00
N PHE A 666 -1.33 9.38 8.11
CA PHE A 666 -0.36 9.54 9.18
C PHE A 666 0.85 8.68 8.86
N MET A 667 1.98 9.31 8.57
CA MET A 667 3.23 8.63 8.26
C MET A 667 3.84 7.99 9.51
N SER A 668 4.72 7.00 9.33
CA SER A 668 5.40 6.37 10.47
C SER A 668 6.36 7.36 11.15
N GLY A 669 6.25 7.50 12.47
CA GLY A 669 7.07 8.44 13.24
C GLY A 669 6.22 9.46 14.00
N GLU A 670 6.85 10.47 14.58
CA GLU A 670 6.18 11.62 15.17
C GLU A 670 6.23 12.79 14.20
N HIS A 671 5.07 13.39 13.93
CA HIS A 671 4.93 14.42 12.91
C HIS A 671 4.03 15.56 13.37
N ALA A 672 4.30 16.76 12.86
CA ALA A 672 3.38 17.88 12.93
C ALA A 672 2.71 18.09 11.56
N PHE A 673 1.43 18.46 11.57
CA PHE A 673 0.72 18.70 10.33
C PHE A 673 -0.33 19.81 10.41
N GLU A 674 -0.70 20.31 9.24
CA GLU A 674 -1.82 21.20 8.99
C GLU A 674 -2.54 20.76 7.72
N ILE A 675 -3.87 20.84 7.70
CA ILE A 675 -4.69 20.76 6.48
C ILE A 675 -5.35 22.11 6.30
N ARG A 676 -5.08 22.75 5.17
CA ARG A 676 -5.60 24.09 4.84
C ARG A 676 -5.97 24.19 3.37
N THR A 677 -6.60 25.29 2.99
CA THR A 677 -6.80 25.66 1.59
C THR A 677 -5.47 25.76 0.85
N LEU A 678 -5.35 25.09 -0.30
CA LEU A 678 -4.20 25.23 -1.18
C LEU A 678 -4.19 26.63 -1.81
N ALA A 679 -3.13 27.39 -1.57
CA ALA A 679 -2.99 28.71 -2.15
C ALA A 679 -2.77 28.62 -3.67
N GLN A 680 -3.73 29.12 -4.45
CA GLN A 680 -3.58 29.25 -5.90
C GLN A 680 -2.63 30.40 -6.25
N PRO A 681 -1.66 30.19 -7.16
CA PRO A 681 -0.88 31.26 -7.77
C PRO A 681 -1.77 32.38 -8.32
N ALA A 682 -1.32 33.63 -8.20
CA ALA A 682 -2.10 34.82 -8.60
C ALA A 682 -2.50 34.77 -10.08
N VAL A 683 -1.69 34.12 -10.90
CA VAL A 683 -1.89 33.96 -12.33
C VAL A 683 -3.18 33.23 -12.72
N PHE A 684 -3.69 32.33 -11.86
CA PHE A 684 -4.99 31.68 -12.07
C PHE A 684 -6.18 32.61 -11.83
N ARG A 685 -5.96 33.72 -11.14
CA ARG A 685 -7.00 34.70 -10.80
C ARG A 685 -6.95 35.91 -11.72
N ASN A 686 -5.77 36.23 -12.25
CA ASN A 686 -5.56 37.32 -13.20
C ASN A 686 -4.44 36.97 -14.17
N TRP A 687 -4.76 36.83 -15.46
CA TRP A 687 -3.77 36.55 -16.50
C TRP A 687 -2.72 37.68 -16.65
N GLN A 688 -3.05 38.90 -16.24
CA GLN A 688 -2.09 40.03 -16.25
C GLN A 688 -0.96 39.83 -15.23
N ALA A 689 -1.09 38.91 -14.28
CA ALA A 689 0.00 38.54 -13.36
C ALA A 689 1.08 37.66 -14.03
N TRP A 690 0.95 37.35 -15.33
CA TRP A 690 2.03 36.80 -16.15
C TRP A 690 3.06 37.84 -16.59
N GLU A 691 2.66 39.12 -16.69
CA GLU A 691 3.53 40.27 -17.02
C GLU A 691 4.36 40.67 -15.80
#